data_AF-A0A938MRW7-F1
#
_entry.id   AF-A0A938MRW7-F1
#
_cell.length_a   1.000
_cell.length_b   1.000
_cell.length_c   1.000
_cell.angle_alpha   90.00
_cell.angle_beta   90.00
_cell.angle_gamma   90.00
#
_symmetry.space_group_name_H-M   'P 1'
#
loop_
_entity.id
_entity.type
_entity.pdbx_description
1 polymer ?
#
loop_
_entity_poly.entity_id
_entity_poly.type
_entity_poly.pdbx_seq_one_letter_code
_entity_poly.pdbx_strand_id
1 'polypeptide(L)'
;MKKTGGLGSLVRSLASLAARLRAACNEVPSCPGDIGQAPVSTVHAAIGDADVLLTVLALFLARCRMREPAVGQAGHLAQIAEFADQPHLVEMLARYIAMAQGPGDCGAAAGEMWDLLSRTDTTSVLEEAAERGRTSHPLVHFHELLLGQYDASSRRRCGIYFTPQPLVQFIVASVDALLRRDLGLGDGLATRQARLRIVDPACGSGAFVLGVLDHIRREFEEAGDLEAWRNFVAGEMAHRVIGVDLMTACCGAVQLILEHTLARDEWLRPLFCANDGGPTTKRRWGVYCTNLLEDTAFGEWLFTDRVPVIIGNPPYSNFGRRNRGSWILEQLTEYKLSLQERKLNLNDDFIKFLRWGQYWIDRAGRGVLAMVTSNTYLSGLTHRRMRSSLARTFDRIYVLDLHGDWKKRVSEQHDTADENVFPIQQGVAIGLFVKSGGATSSSTGVFHASVSGTRSEKLDAISRTDVRGVAWTRLNPCEPHHWFVPRDDGDLTAYLEWPRLDEIFREYLSGVQTKRDALFVGFTFEEVEENLRLFLRAAAAGDFTADVPRWLQRKTRGVAFDAAAIQPYMVAPFDVRWVYYEPRLLGRARHAVMQHVSRQNHVLVFMRQTTNAGAYDHFLATNTLVSDRVFFSARGAPFVAPLFRPFMGRRTTNLAPRFLESLADRLGVRFDDDREESAAAFGSLDVFHWIYAVVHGRDYRNRFDAMLRVDFPRIRWPRHLDDFRRLGAIGRQLARLHLEMARPDFGDEVSAHAPQPPGARVQSGYPRWEPPGRLRLSRDCSWPEPVNQEVWQWRLGGYPVLARWLAQRRHRELTPGDRYHLARMIAGIGRTEVLVREIDSAVP
;
A
#
# COMPACT_ATOMS: atom_id res chain seq x y z
N MET A 1 -31.95 -9.69 -38.97
CA MET A 1 -31.46 -8.47 -38.31
C MET A 1 -30.49 -8.87 -37.20
N LYS A 2 -29.17 -8.65 -37.39
CA LYS A 2 -28.16 -8.98 -36.38
C LYS A 2 -28.23 -7.95 -35.26
N LYS A 3 -28.60 -8.38 -34.04
CA LYS A 3 -28.53 -7.55 -32.82
C LYS A 3 -27.10 -7.01 -32.68
N THR A 4 -26.90 -5.72 -32.84
CA THR A 4 -25.60 -5.08 -32.66
C THR A 4 -25.28 -4.95 -31.17
N GLY A 5 -24.39 -5.83 -30.69
CA GLY A 5 -23.40 -5.60 -29.63
C GLY A 5 -23.90 -5.34 -28.20
N GLY A 6 -23.64 -6.27 -27.28
CA GLY A 6 -23.83 -6.06 -25.83
C GLY A 6 -23.04 -4.89 -25.25
N LEU A 7 -23.32 -4.52 -23.99
CA LEU A 7 -22.84 -3.34 -23.25
C LEU A 7 -21.37 -2.99 -23.53
N GLY A 8 -20.48 -3.97 -23.43
CA GLY A 8 -19.04 -3.73 -23.64
C GLY A 8 -18.68 -3.30 -25.06
N SER A 9 -19.40 -3.77 -26.08
CA SER A 9 -19.22 -3.36 -27.47
C SER A 9 -19.74 -1.94 -27.70
N LEU A 10 -20.93 -1.65 -27.17
CA LEU A 10 -21.53 -0.31 -27.27
C LEU A 10 -20.61 0.74 -26.64
N VAL A 11 -20.15 0.52 -25.42
CA VAL A 11 -19.29 1.47 -24.70
C VAL A 11 -18.00 1.76 -25.46
N ARG A 12 -17.36 0.73 -26.04
CA ARG A 12 -16.15 0.94 -26.87
C ARG A 12 -16.44 1.77 -28.12
N SER A 13 -17.54 1.49 -28.80
CA SER A 13 -17.94 2.26 -29.99
C SER A 13 -18.26 3.71 -29.64
N LEU A 14 -19.03 3.95 -28.56
CA LEU A 14 -19.36 5.29 -28.09
C LEU A 14 -18.11 6.07 -27.67
N ALA A 15 -17.16 5.45 -26.96
CA ALA A 15 -15.91 6.09 -26.58
C ALA A 15 -15.06 6.48 -27.80
N SER A 16 -14.99 5.61 -28.82
CA SER A 16 -14.29 5.89 -30.08
C SER A 16 -14.94 7.04 -30.84
N LEU A 17 -16.27 7.02 -30.98
CA LEU A 17 -17.05 8.08 -31.61
C LEU A 17 -16.91 9.41 -30.86
N ALA A 18 -16.90 9.38 -29.53
CA ALA A 18 -16.71 10.56 -28.70
C ALA A 18 -15.32 11.18 -28.93
N ALA A 19 -14.28 10.36 -29.07
CA ALA A 19 -12.93 10.85 -29.30
C ALA A 19 -12.82 11.51 -30.69
N ARG A 20 -13.43 10.90 -31.71
CA ARG A 20 -13.54 11.48 -33.06
C ARG A 20 -14.33 12.77 -33.07
N LEU A 21 -15.49 12.80 -32.42
CA LEU A 21 -16.32 14.00 -32.31
C LEU A 21 -15.54 15.15 -31.67
N ARG A 22 -14.82 14.88 -30.57
CA ARG A 22 -13.98 15.88 -29.92
C ARG A 22 -12.87 16.42 -30.83
N ALA A 23 -12.18 15.53 -31.55
CA ALA A 23 -11.12 15.93 -32.46
C ALA A 23 -11.67 16.80 -33.60
N ALA A 24 -12.72 16.31 -34.27
CA ALA A 24 -13.33 16.98 -35.41
C ALA A 24 -13.87 18.37 -35.06
N CYS A 25 -14.57 18.52 -33.93
CA CYS A 25 -15.11 19.82 -33.54
C CYS A 25 -14.03 20.82 -33.07
N ASN A 26 -12.83 20.35 -32.70
CA ASN A 26 -11.68 21.22 -32.36
C ASN A 26 -10.78 21.55 -33.57
N GLU A 27 -10.95 20.86 -34.70
CA GLU A 27 -10.24 21.12 -35.95
C GLU A 27 -10.94 22.17 -36.84
N VAL A 28 -12.20 22.51 -36.55
CA VAL A 28 -12.93 23.57 -37.27
C VAL A 28 -12.30 24.93 -36.91
N PRO A 29 -11.68 25.65 -37.87
CA PRO A 29 -11.09 26.95 -37.59
C PRO A 29 -12.18 27.96 -37.20
N SER A 30 -11.87 28.84 -36.25
CA SER A 30 -12.71 29.97 -35.88
C SER A 30 -12.85 30.94 -37.07
N CYS A 31 -13.86 30.74 -37.91
CA CYS A 31 -14.19 31.66 -39.00
C CYS A 31 -15.17 32.74 -38.49
N PRO A 32 -14.81 34.04 -38.54
CA PRO A 32 -15.77 35.11 -38.33
C PRO A 32 -16.57 35.28 -39.62
N GLY A 33 -17.78 34.74 -39.69
CA GLY A 33 -18.64 34.89 -40.86
C GLY A 33 -20.10 34.58 -40.57
N ASP A 34 -20.96 35.53 -40.93
CA ASP A 34 -22.42 35.50 -40.80
C ASP A 34 -23.04 34.17 -41.24
N ILE A 35 -23.61 33.44 -40.28
CA ILE A 35 -24.60 32.39 -40.52
C ILE A 35 -25.85 32.77 -39.75
N GLY A 36 -26.93 33.03 -40.49
CA GLY A 36 -28.18 33.57 -39.97
C GLY A 36 -28.86 32.70 -38.91
N GLN A 37 -29.36 33.37 -37.88
CA GLN A 37 -30.52 33.03 -37.03
C GLN A 37 -30.57 31.63 -36.36
N ALA A 38 -29.46 31.19 -35.77
CA ALA A 38 -29.50 30.36 -34.57
C ALA A 38 -28.58 30.98 -33.49
N PRO A 39 -28.76 30.75 -32.18
CA PRO A 39 -27.84 31.25 -31.17
C PRO A 39 -26.52 30.45 -31.23
N VAL A 40 -25.64 30.81 -32.17
CA VAL A 40 -24.31 30.22 -32.41
C VAL A 40 -23.28 30.76 -31.41
N SER A 41 -23.68 31.34 -30.28
CA SER A 41 -22.74 31.80 -29.24
C SER A 41 -22.13 30.66 -28.40
N THR A 42 -22.59 29.41 -28.57
CA THR A 42 -22.16 28.27 -27.73
C THR A 42 -21.14 27.31 -28.37
N VAL A 43 -20.84 27.44 -29.66
CA VAL A 43 -19.92 26.52 -30.40
C VAL A 43 -18.51 27.10 -30.56
N HIS A 44 -18.25 28.31 -30.07
CA HIS A 44 -16.98 29.02 -30.31
C HIS A 44 -15.89 28.75 -29.25
N ALA A 45 -16.16 27.95 -28.21
CA ALA A 45 -15.16 27.50 -27.26
C ALA A 45 -14.74 26.06 -27.60
N ALA A 46 -13.43 25.76 -27.52
CA ALA A 46 -12.91 24.40 -27.69
C ALA A 46 -13.68 23.42 -26.79
N ILE A 47 -14.20 22.34 -27.37
CA ILE A 47 -15.04 21.38 -26.65
C ILE A 47 -14.14 20.49 -25.77
N GLY A 48 -14.39 20.51 -24.46
CA GLY A 48 -13.65 19.73 -23.48
C GLY A 48 -14.09 18.27 -23.44
N ASP A 49 -13.23 17.42 -22.86
CA ASP A 49 -13.54 15.99 -22.64
C ASP A 49 -14.83 15.80 -21.82
N ALA A 50 -15.07 16.67 -20.84
CA ALA A 50 -16.28 16.64 -20.02
C ALA A 50 -17.55 16.91 -20.83
N ASP A 51 -17.52 17.90 -21.72
CA ASP A 51 -18.68 18.26 -22.53
C ASP A 51 -19.09 17.11 -23.46
N VAL A 52 -18.13 16.44 -24.09
CA VAL A 52 -18.40 15.30 -24.96
C VAL A 52 -18.94 14.11 -24.18
N LEU A 53 -18.34 13.75 -23.04
CA LEU A 53 -18.81 12.65 -22.20
C LEU A 53 -20.25 12.87 -21.72
N LEU A 54 -20.57 14.08 -21.26
CA LEU A 54 -21.91 14.45 -20.81
C LEU A 54 -22.91 14.44 -21.96
N THR A 55 -22.50 14.87 -23.16
CA THR A 55 -23.33 14.79 -24.36
C THR A 55 -23.67 13.34 -24.71
N VAL A 56 -22.69 12.43 -24.70
CA VAL A 56 -22.93 11.01 -24.99
C VAL A 56 -23.88 10.39 -23.95
N LEU A 57 -23.68 10.71 -22.67
CA LEU A 57 -24.58 10.26 -21.61
C LEU A 57 -26.00 10.81 -21.82
N ALA A 58 -26.14 12.09 -22.12
CA ALA A 58 -27.42 12.73 -22.41
C ALA A 58 -28.16 12.05 -23.58
N LEU A 59 -27.47 11.77 -24.68
CA LEU A 59 -28.07 11.05 -25.81
C LEU A 59 -28.53 9.64 -25.44
N PHE A 60 -27.74 8.92 -24.65
CA PHE A 60 -28.12 7.61 -24.15
C PHE A 60 -29.37 7.68 -23.24
N LEU A 61 -29.43 8.67 -22.33
CA LEU A 61 -30.59 8.92 -21.46
C LEU A 61 -31.85 9.30 -22.26
N ALA A 62 -31.71 10.13 -23.29
CA ALA A 62 -32.79 10.46 -24.20
C ALA A 62 -33.31 9.21 -24.92
N ARG A 63 -32.40 8.38 -25.45
CA ARG A 63 -32.75 7.11 -26.10
C ARG A 63 -33.46 6.14 -25.15
N CYS A 64 -33.13 6.13 -23.85
CA CYS A 64 -33.82 5.32 -22.86
C CYS A 64 -35.30 5.68 -22.64
N ARG A 65 -35.73 6.90 -23.02
CA ARG A 65 -37.14 7.34 -22.92
C ARG A 65 -37.91 7.11 -24.23
N MET A 66 -37.22 7.04 -25.38
CA MET A 66 -37.86 6.91 -26.69
C MET A 66 -38.40 5.50 -26.92
N ARG A 67 -39.68 5.41 -27.32
CA ARG A 67 -40.28 4.16 -27.83
C ARG A 67 -39.83 3.86 -29.26
N GLU A 68 -39.81 4.87 -30.14
CA GLU A 68 -39.30 4.80 -31.51
C GLU A 68 -38.41 6.04 -31.81
N PRO A 69 -37.13 5.88 -32.20
CA PRO A 69 -36.26 7.01 -32.51
C PRO A 69 -36.63 7.63 -33.87
N ALA A 70 -36.66 8.97 -33.95
CA ALA A 70 -36.89 9.65 -35.22
C ALA A 70 -35.66 9.49 -36.14
N VAL A 71 -35.92 9.33 -37.44
CA VAL A 71 -34.85 9.16 -38.45
C VAL A 71 -34.48 10.52 -39.03
N GLY A 72 -33.21 10.92 -38.89
CA GLY A 72 -32.61 12.10 -39.53
C GLY A 72 -32.62 13.39 -38.69
N GLN A 73 -31.73 14.33 -39.04
CA GLN A 73 -31.44 15.54 -38.25
C GLN A 73 -32.66 16.43 -37.92
N ALA A 74 -33.66 16.50 -38.82
CA ALA A 74 -34.87 17.30 -38.61
C ALA A 74 -35.84 16.68 -37.57
N GLY A 75 -35.81 15.35 -37.39
CA GLY A 75 -36.64 14.66 -36.40
C GLY A 75 -36.18 14.87 -34.95
N HIS A 76 -34.90 15.21 -34.74
CA HIS A 76 -34.31 15.32 -33.40
C HIS A 76 -34.80 16.57 -32.64
N LEU A 77 -35.04 17.68 -33.34
CA LEU A 77 -35.56 18.92 -32.75
C LEU A 77 -36.98 18.74 -32.20
N ALA A 78 -37.84 17.98 -32.88
CA ALA A 78 -39.18 17.65 -32.41
C ALA A 78 -39.15 16.75 -31.16
N GLN A 79 -38.21 15.81 -31.09
CA GLN A 79 -38.05 14.92 -29.94
C GLN A 79 -37.45 15.60 -28.71
N ILE A 80 -36.71 16.71 -28.87
CA ILE A 80 -36.19 17.46 -27.72
C ILE A 80 -37.29 18.16 -26.94
N ALA A 81 -38.40 18.51 -27.58
CA ALA A 81 -39.58 19.01 -26.88
C ALA A 81 -40.16 17.98 -25.88
N GLU A 82 -39.98 16.68 -26.11
CA GLU A 82 -40.42 15.62 -25.19
C GLU A 82 -39.62 15.60 -23.87
N PHE A 83 -38.46 16.27 -23.83
CA PHE A 83 -37.58 16.37 -22.67
C PHE A 83 -37.60 17.75 -21.99
N ALA A 84 -38.55 18.62 -22.35
CA ALA A 84 -38.66 19.97 -21.78
C ALA A 84 -38.74 20.00 -20.24
N ASP A 85 -39.12 18.86 -19.63
CA ASP A 85 -39.17 18.62 -18.19
C ASP A 85 -37.78 18.44 -17.52
N GLN A 86 -36.71 18.28 -18.30
CA GLN A 86 -35.34 18.02 -17.84
C GLN A 86 -34.36 19.08 -18.38
N PRO A 87 -34.19 20.24 -17.71
CA PRO A 87 -33.40 21.36 -18.24
C PRO A 87 -31.92 21.02 -18.49
N HIS A 88 -31.28 20.18 -17.67
CA HIS A 88 -29.87 19.81 -17.92
C HIS A 88 -29.74 18.86 -19.10
N LEU A 89 -30.69 17.93 -19.25
CA LEU A 89 -30.75 17.05 -20.42
C LEU A 89 -30.96 17.88 -21.69
N VAL A 90 -31.91 18.81 -21.69
CA VAL A 90 -32.18 19.73 -22.81
C VAL A 90 -30.94 20.55 -23.16
N GLU A 91 -30.21 21.08 -22.16
CA GLU A 91 -28.98 21.83 -22.40
C GLU A 91 -27.93 20.96 -23.12
N MET A 92 -27.75 19.70 -22.71
CA MET A 92 -26.81 18.78 -23.36
C MET A 92 -27.28 18.35 -24.76
N LEU A 93 -28.58 18.12 -24.95
CA LEU A 93 -29.15 17.77 -26.26
C LEU A 93 -29.07 18.95 -27.24
N ALA A 94 -29.25 20.18 -26.77
CA ALA A 94 -29.04 21.39 -27.58
C ALA A 94 -27.59 21.51 -28.04
N ARG A 95 -26.62 21.23 -27.16
CA ARG A 95 -25.19 21.16 -27.53
C ARG A 95 -24.95 20.07 -28.59
N TYR A 96 -25.57 18.90 -28.43
CA TYR A 96 -25.51 17.86 -29.45
C TYR A 96 -26.03 18.34 -30.82
N ILE A 97 -27.20 18.98 -30.88
CA ILE A 97 -27.73 19.51 -32.14
C ILE A 97 -26.73 20.46 -32.78
N ALA A 98 -26.15 21.36 -31.99
CA ALA A 98 -25.17 22.32 -32.50
C ALA A 98 -23.94 21.61 -33.10
N MET A 99 -23.46 20.52 -32.48
CA MET A 99 -22.40 19.67 -33.04
C MET A 99 -22.86 18.92 -34.30
N ALA A 100 -24.08 18.41 -34.32
CA ALA A 100 -24.65 17.68 -35.47
C ALA A 100 -24.87 18.58 -36.70
N GLN A 101 -25.18 19.85 -36.48
CA GLN A 101 -25.28 20.89 -37.52
C GLN A 101 -23.91 21.46 -37.92
N GLY A 102 -22.83 21.06 -37.23
CA GLY A 102 -21.48 21.50 -37.53
C GLY A 102 -21.00 21.03 -38.91
N PRO A 103 -20.08 21.77 -39.56
CA PRO A 103 -19.56 21.41 -40.87
C PRO A 103 -18.66 20.17 -40.85
N GLY A 104 -18.57 19.48 -41.98
CA GLY A 104 -17.59 18.42 -42.23
C GLY A 104 -17.67 17.24 -41.26
N ASP A 105 -16.52 16.86 -40.71
CA ASP A 105 -16.37 15.65 -39.90
C ASP A 105 -17.07 15.73 -38.52
N CYS A 106 -17.31 16.95 -37.99
CA CYS A 106 -17.98 17.14 -36.69
C CYS A 106 -19.46 16.70 -36.79
N GLY A 107 -20.18 17.14 -37.84
CA GLY A 107 -21.56 16.72 -38.11
C GLY A 107 -21.67 15.23 -38.44
N ALA A 108 -20.72 14.69 -39.22
CA ALA A 108 -20.67 13.27 -39.56
C ALA A 108 -20.49 12.38 -38.32
N ALA A 109 -19.53 12.71 -37.44
CA ALA A 109 -19.28 11.96 -36.20
C ALA A 109 -20.48 12.02 -35.24
N ALA A 110 -21.16 13.17 -35.14
CA ALA A 110 -22.36 13.33 -34.34
C ALA A 110 -23.55 12.52 -34.92
N GLY A 111 -23.67 12.43 -36.25
CA GLY A 111 -24.65 11.58 -36.93
C GLY A 111 -24.42 10.10 -36.68
N GLU A 112 -23.18 9.63 -36.83
CA GLU A 112 -22.81 8.23 -36.53
C GLU A 112 -23.10 7.85 -35.08
N MET A 113 -22.89 8.77 -34.13
CA MET A 113 -23.21 8.57 -32.71
C MET A 113 -24.70 8.29 -32.49
N TRP A 114 -25.56 9.10 -33.11
CA TRP A 114 -27.01 8.92 -33.00
C TRP A 114 -27.49 7.67 -33.71
N ASP A 115 -26.95 7.37 -34.88
CA ASP A 115 -27.26 6.17 -35.64
C ASP A 115 -26.98 4.90 -34.83
N LEU A 116 -25.86 4.88 -34.10
CA LEU A 116 -25.52 3.79 -33.19
C LEU A 116 -26.52 3.68 -32.04
N LEU A 117 -26.82 4.79 -31.35
CA LEU A 117 -27.74 4.81 -30.21
C LEU A 117 -29.18 4.48 -30.62
N SER A 118 -29.64 4.94 -31.77
CA SER A 118 -30.99 4.68 -32.28
C SER A 118 -31.24 3.19 -32.49
N ARG A 119 -30.23 2.46 -32.99
CA ARG A 119 -30.29 1.01 -33.23
C ARG A 119 -29.99 0.19 -31.97
N THR A 120 -29.66 0.84 -30.85
CA THR A 120 -29.34 0.18 -29.59
C THR A 120 -30.61 -0.17 -28.82
N ASP A 121 -30.68 -1.40 -28.32
CA ASP A 121 -31.66 -1.83 -27.33
C ASP A 121 -31.18 -1.40 -25.94
N THR A 122 -31.64 -0.22 -25.50
CA THR A 122 -31.21 0.37 -24.23
C THR A 122 -31.68 -0.40 -23.01
N THR A 123 -32.81 -1.11 -23.09
CA THR A 123 -33.30 -1.96 -22.00
C THR A 123 -32.34 -3.10 -21.74
N SER A 124 -31.98 -3.85 -22.79
CA SER A 124 -31.02 -4.96 -22.67
C SER A 124 -29.63 -4.48 -22.21
N VAL A 125 -29.19 -3.28 -22.64
CA VAL A 125 -27.94 -2.68 -22.16
C VAL A 125 -27.99 -2.35 -20.67
N LEU A 126 -29.11 -1.84 -20.16
CA LEU A 126 -29.29 -1.51 -18.75
C LEU A 126 -29.45 -2.77 -17.89
N GLU A 127 -30.11 -3.81 -18.38
CA GLU A 127 -30.18 -5.13 -17.74
C GLU A 127 -28.78 -5.75 -17.64
N GLU A 128 -28.02 -5.77 -18.74
CA GLU A 128 -26.63 -6.24 -18.73
C GLU A 128 -25.76 -5.39 -17.80
N ALA A 129 -26.00 -4.07 -17.73
CA ALA A 129 -25.31 -3.18 -16.81
C ALA A 129 -25.71 -3.42 -15.34
N ALA A 130 -26.94 -3.85 -15.06
CA ALA A 130 -27.38 -4.25 -13.72
C ALA A 130 -26.75 -5.60 -13.31
N GLU A 131 -26.77 -6.58 -14.20
CA GLU A 131 -26.23 -7.94 -14.00
C GLU A 131 -24.71 -7.94 -13.84
N ARG A 132 -23.99 -7.34 -14.80
CA ARG A 132 -22.53 -7.15 -14.72
C ARG A 132 -22.15 -6.14 -13.67
N GLY A 133 -23.07 -5.22 -13.42
CA GLY A 133 -23.10 -4.33 -12.29
C GLY A 133 -22.81 -5.13 -11.05
N ARG A 134 -23.81 -5.67 -10.34
CA ARG A 134 -23.69 -5.93 -8.88
C ARG A 134 -22.95 -4.78 -8.14
N THR A 135 -22.82 -3.60 -8.74
CA THR A 135 -21.76 -2.63 -8.46
C THR A 135 -22.28 -1.20 -8.37
N SER A 136 -23.40 -0.83 -8.99
CA SER A 136 -24.08 0.45 -8.76
C SER A 136 -25.43 0.50 -9.49
N HIS A 137 -26.19 1.59 -9.36
CA HIS A 137 -27.33 1.90 -10.24
C HIS A 137 -26.93 1.70 -11.73
N PRO A 138 -27.78 1.12 -12.61
CA PRO A 138 -27.38 0.73 -13.97
C PRO A 138 -26.82 1.89 -14.81
N LEU A 139 -27.41 3.08 -14.70
CA LEU A 139 -26.92 4.30 -15.37
C LEU A 139 -25.55 4.76 -14.86
N VAL A 140 -25.29 4.61 -13.56
CA VAL A 140 -24.00 4.90 -12.94
C VAL A 140 -22.95 3.96 -13.52
N HIS A 141 -23.26 2.66 -13.60
CA HIS A 141 -22.35 1.66 -14.15
C HIS A 141 -22.05 1.90 -15.64
N PHE A 142 -23.07 2.27 -16.42
CA PHE A 142 -22.88 2.65 -17.82
C PHE A 142 -21.92 3.84 -17.98
N HIS A 143 -22.17 4.93 -17.24
CA HIS A 143 -21.33 6.13 -17.26
C HIS A 143 -19.89 5.81 -16.83
N GLU A 144 -19.73 5.00 -15.79
CA GLU A 144 -18.46 4.51 -15.28
C GLU A 144 -17.65 3.75 -16.34
N LEU A 145 -18.27 2.80 -17.04
CA LEU A 145 -17.66 2.08 -18.15
C LEU A 145 -17.28 3.03 -19.30
N LEU A 146 -18.14 3.98 -19.64
CA LEU A 146 -17.89 4.98 -20.68
C LEU A 146 -16.69 5.85 -20.36
N LEU A 147 -16.64 6.43 -19.15
CA LEU A 147 -15.51 7.21 -18.66
C LEU A 147 -14.21 6.38 -18.67
N GLY A 148 -14.30 5.11 -18.26
CA GLY A 148 -13.15 4.20 -18.22
C GLY A 148 -12.60 3.83 -19.58
N GLN A 149 -13.43 3.75 -20.62
CA GLN A 149 -13.00 3.49 -22.00
C GLN A 149 -12.52 4.77 -22.70
N TYR A 150 -13.20 5.90 -22.48
CA TYR A 150 -12.88 7.18 -23.11
C TYR A 150 -11.58 7.80 -22.58
N ASP A 151 -11.43 7.87 -21.24
CA ASP A 151 -10.25 8.47 -20.61
C ASP A 151 -9.76 7.63 -19.42
N ALA A 152 -9.23 6.45 -19.77
CA ALA A 152 -8.59 5.55 -18.81
C ALA A 152 -7.46 6.24 -18.02
N SER A 153 -6.81 7.24 -18.62
CA SER A 153 -5.69 7.96 -18.02
C SER A 153 -6.16 8.91 -16.92
N SER A 154 -7.20 9.71 -17.13
CA SER A 154 -7.79 10.57 -16.10
C SER A 154 -8.48 9.75 -15.04
N ARG A 155 -9.17 8.67 -15.39
CA ARG A 155 -9.74 7.75 -14.40
C ARG A 155 -8.67 7.22 -13.43
N ARG A 156 -7.53 6.76 -13.95
CA ARG A 156 -6.39 6.31 -13.12
C ARG A 156 -5.73 7.45 -12.34
N ARG A 157 -5.55 8.63 -12.96
CA ARG A 157 -4.95 9.81 -12.32
C ARG A 157 -5.82 10.39 -11.19
N CYS A 158 -7.13 10.30 -11.31
CA CYS A 158 -8.10 10.78 -10.33
C CYS A 158 -8.41 9.73 -9.24
N GLY A 159 -7.94 8.49 -9.40
CA GLY A 159 -8.17 7.42 -8.43
C GLY A 159 -9.65 6.99 -8.33
N ILE A 160 -10.42 7.17 -9.40
CA ILE A 160 -11.85 6.86 -9.42
C ILE A 160 -12.05 5.37 -9.70
N TYR A 161 -12.54 4.65 -8.69
CA TYR A 161 -12.90 3.25 -8.76
C TYR A 161 -14.39 3.06 -8.48
N PHE A 162 -15.00 2.15 -9.24
CA PHE A 162 -16.41 1.82 -9.15
C PHE A 162 -16.70 1.17 -7.80
N THR A 163 -17.55 1.80 -6.99
CA THR A 163 -17.84 1.35 -5.63
C THR A 163 -18.96 0.33 -5.64
N PRO A 164 -18.71 -0.95 -5.32
CA PRO A 164 -19.71 -2.01 -5.49
C PRO A 164 -21.04 -1.74 -4.74
N GLN A 165 -22.17 -2.16 -5.30
CA GLN A 165 -23.50 -1.85 -4.79
C GLN A 165 -23.76 -2.52 -3.43
N PRO A 166 -23.37 -3.81 -3.20
CA PRO A 166 -23.45 -4.39 -1.87
C PRO A 166 -22.69 -3.57 -0.82
N LEU A 167 -21.57 -2.96 -1.22
CA LEU A 167 -20.77 -2.13 -0.34
C LEU A 167 -21.48 -0.80 -0.05
N VAL A 168 -22.05 -0.14 -1.06
CA VAL A 168 -22.87 1.07 -0.88
C VAL A 168 -24.07 0.78 0.02
N GLN A 169 -24.81 -0.29 -0.26
CA GLN A 169 -25.99 -0.71 0.51
C GLN A 169 -25.64 -0.99 1.97
N PHE A 170 -24.58 -1.76 2.22
CA PHE A 170 -24.11 -2.04 3.57
C PHE A 170 -23.80 -0.76 4.35
N ILE A 171 -23.08 0.19 3.74
CA ILE A 171 -22.69 1.43 4.42
C ILE A 171 -23.92 2.33 4.66
N VAL A 172 -24.80 2.50 3.66
CA VAL A 172 -26.01 3.32 3.80
C VAL A 172 -26.92 2.77 4.90
N ALA A 173 -27.20 1.45 4.88
CA ALA A 173 -28.01 0.79 5.91
C ALA A 173 -27.34 0.85 7.29
N SER A 174 -26.01 0.75 7.35
CA SER A 174 -25.25 0.91 8.59
C SER A 174 -25.36 2.33 9.14
N VAL A 175 -25.22 3.36 8.31
CA VAL A 175 -25.38 4.76 8.72
C VAL A 175 -26.80 4.99 9.24
N ASP A 176 -27.82 4.51 8.53
CA ASP A 176 -29.21 4.58 8.99
C ASP A 176 -29.39 3.96 10.38
N ALA A 177 -28.91 2.73 10.56
CA ALA A 177 -28.96 2.03 11.84
C ALA A 177 -28.24 2.79 12.97
N LEU A 178 -27.10 3.42 12.69
CA LEU A 178 -26.35 4.24 13.66
C LEU A 178 -27.09 5.54 14.00
N LEU A 179 -27.75 6.18 13.03
CA LEU A 179 -28.57 7.37 13.29
C LEU A 179 -29.72 7.04 14.24
N ARG A 180 -30.40 5.91 14.02
CA ARG A 180 -31.49 5.43 14.90
C ARG A 180 -30.98 5.09 16.29
N ARG A 181 -29.96 4.24 16.36
CA ARG A 181 -29.46 3.67 17.62
C ARG A 181 -28.66 4.66 18.46
N ASP A 182 -27.73 5.39 17.84
CA ASP A 182 -26.71 6.16 18.56
C ASP A 182 -27.01 7.67 18.61
N LEU A 183 -27.77 8.20 17.65
CA LEU A 183 -28.18 9.62 17.64
C LEU A 183 -29.66 9.82 18.02
N GLY A 184 -30.41 8.72 18.23
CA GLY A 184 -31.82 8.77 18.65
C GLY A 184 -32.77 9.27 17.58
N LEU A 185 -32.40 9.18 16.29
CA LEU A 185 -33.21 9.66 15.17
C LEU A 185 -34.02 8.49 14.60
N GLY A 186 -35.27 8.32 15.06
CA GLY A 186 -36.06 7.09 14.85
C GLY A 186 -36.28 6.69 13.38
N ASP A 187 -36.45 7.68 12.49
CA ASP A 187 -36.59 7.46 11.04
C ASP A 187 -35.23 7.52 10.30
N GLY A 188 -34.13 7.43 11.03
CA GLY A 188 -32.77 7.34 10.48
C GLY A 188 -32.44 8.43 9.46
N LEU A 189 -32.08 8.03 8.24
CA LEU A 189 -31.74 8.92 7.13
C LEU A 189 -32.94 9.76 6.65
N ALA A 190 -34.17 9.29 6.85
CA ALA A 190 -35.41 10.00 6.49
C ALA A 190 -35.94 10.92 7.61
N THR A 191 -35.26 11.00 8.77
CA THR A 191 -35.73 11.76 9.96
C THR A 191 -36.16 13.20 9.67
N ARG A 192 -37.20 13.65 10.36
CA ARG A 192 -37.60 15.08 10.40
C ARG A 192 -37.26 15.74 11.73
N GLN A 193 -36.77 14.96 12.69
CA GLN A 193 -36.46 15.41 14.05
C GLN A 193 -35.17 16.24 14.10
N ALA A 194 -34.30 16.08 13.10
CA ALA A 194 -33.05 16.81 13.01
C ALA A 194 -32.79 17.32 11.59
N ARG A 195 -32.10 18.46 11.52
CA ARG A 195 -31.60 19.03 10.28
C ARG A 195 -30.35 18.28 9.81
N LEU A 196 -30.53 17.09 9.25
CA LEU A 196 -29.41 16.30 8.71
C LEU A 196 -28.76 16.99 7.50
N ARG A 197 -27.45 16.80 7.34
CA ARG A 197 -26.73 17.06 6.09
C ARG A 197 -25.90 15.83 5.72
N ILE A 198 -26.30 15.14 4.66
CA ILE A 198 -25.64 13.96 4.13
C ILE A 198 -24.75 14.39 2.98
N VAL A 199 -23.44 14.18 3.12
CA VAL A 199 -22.44 14.66 2.16
C VAL A 199 -21.55 13.51 1.71
N ASP A 200 -21.50 13.29 0.39
CA ASP A 200 -20.43 12.54 -0.26
C ASP A 200 -19.37 13.50 -0.78
N PRO A 201 -18.19 13.59 -0.12
CA PRO A 201 -17.20 14.61 -0.43
C PRO A 201 -16.34 14.28 -1.66
N ALA A 202 -16.48 13.08 -2.22
CA ALA A 202 -15.77 12.62 -3.41
C ALA A 202 -16.69 11.68 -4.20
N CYS A 203 -17.82 12.21 -4.67
CA CYS A 203 -18.96 11.38 -5.07
C CYS A 203 -18.74 10.61 -6.37
N GLY A 204 -17.77 11.01 -7.20
CA GLY A 204 -17.48 10.40 -8.49
C GLY A 204 -18.75 10.33 -9.34
N SER A 205 -19.12 9.10 -9.70
CA SER A 205 -20.31 8.79 -10.49
C SER A 205 -21.64 8.85 -9.71
N GLY A 206 -21.62 9.17 -8.42
CA GLY A 206 -22.80 9.42 -7.59
C GLY A 206 -23.38 8.19 -6.88
N ALA A 207 -22.61 7.11 -6.74
CA ALA A 207 -23.09 5.84 -6.20
C ALA A 207 -23.71 5.98 -4.79
N PHE A 208 -23.09 6.70 -3.86
CA PHE A 208 -23.65 6.93 -2.52
C PHE A 208 -24.80 7.95 -2.52
N VAL A 209 -24.74 8.98 -3.37
CA VAL A 209 -25.83 9.96 -3.50
C VAL A 209 -27.13 9.25 -3.90
N LEU A 210 -27.07 8.41 -4.94
CA LEU A 210 -28.20 7.61 -5.39
C LEU A 210 -28.57 6.54 -4.35
N GLY A 211 -27.59 5.85 -3.76
CA GLY A 211 -27.86 4.82 -2.74
C GLY A 211 -28.57 5.35 -1.50
N VAL A 212 -28.24 6.57 -1.06
CA VAL A 212 -28.94 7.26 0.05
C VAL A 212 -30.37 7.62 -0.35
N LEU A 213 -30.58 8.16 -1.55
CA LEU A 213 -31.92 8.51 -2.03
C LEU A 213 -32.81 7.28 -2.18
N ASP A 214 -32.28 6.20 -2.75
CA ASP A 214 -32.97 4.91 -2.89
C ASP A 214 -33.36 4.31 -1.54
N HIS A 215 -32.56 4.57 -0.49
CA HIS A 215 -32.86 4.13 0.87
C HIS A 215 -33.94 5.01 1.52
N ILE A 216 -33.82 6.33 1.44
CA ILE A 216 -34.83 7.28 1.95
C ILE A 216 -36.20 7.05 1.28
N ARG A 217 -36.21 6.83 -0.04
CA ARG A 217 -37.43 6.50 -0.79
C ARG A 217 -38.08 5.22 -0.25
N ARG A 218 -37.30 4.17 -0.04
CA ARG A 218 -37.80 2.89 0.50
C ARG A 218 -38.43 3.06 1.88
N GLU A 219 -37.83 3.87 2.75
CA GLU A 219 -38.42 4.18 4.05
C GLU A 219 -39.79 4.86 3.93
N PHE A 220 -39.96 5.79 2.99
CA PHE A 220 -41.26 6.41 2.72
C PHE A 220 -42.26 5.42 2.09
N GLU A 221 -41.81 4.55 1.19
CA GLU A 221 -42.64 3.49 0.59
C GLU A 221 -43.12 2.48 1.64
N GLU A 222 -42.23 2.02 2.52
CA GLU A 222 -42.54 1.09 3.60
C GLU A 222 -43.46 1.72 4.66
N ALA A 223 -43.35 3.04 4.88
CA ALA A 223 -44.27 3.80 5.71
C ALA A 223 -45.63 4.11 5.02
N GLY A 224 -45.76 3.85 3.72
CA GLY A 224 -46.96 4.17 2.93
C GLY A 224 -47.17 5.67 2.67
N ASP A 225 -46.11 6.49 2.74
CA ASP A 225 -46.16 7.95 2.66
C ASP A 225 -45.42 8.49 1.42
N LEU A 226 -45.96 8.19 0.24
CA LEU A 226 -45.38 8.65 -1.04
C LEU A 226 -45.53 10.16 -1.26
N GLU A 227 -46.47 10.80 -0.55
CA GLU A 227 -46.59 12.26 -0.55
C GLU A 227 -45.40 12.90 0.18
N ALA A 228 -44.95 12.32 1.29
CA ALA A 228 -43.70 12.72 1.93
C ALA A 228 -42.49 12.56 1.02
N TRP A 229 -42.40 11.47 0.25
CA TRP A 229 -41.33 11.31 -0.74
C TRP A 229 -41.32 12.45 -1.76
N ARG A 230 -42.50 12.80 -2.30
CA ARG A 230 -42.63 13.94 -3.22
C ARG A 230 -42.21 15.26 -2.57
N ASN A 231 -42.67 15.52 -1.34
CA ASN A 231 -42.36 16.76 -0.61
C ASN A 231 -40.87 16.84 -0.27
N PHE A 232 -40.26 15.71 0.08
CA PHE A 232 -38.82 15.57 0.30
C PHE A 232 -38.03 15.97 -0.94
N VAL A 233 -38.36 15.40 -2.11
CA VAL A 233 -37.68 15.71 -3.37
C VAL A 233 -37.90 17.18 -3.77
N ALA A 234 -39.10 17.71 -3.58
CA ALA A 234 -39.45 19.07 -3.96
C ALA A 234 -38.77 20.15 -3.11
N GLY A 235 -38.56 19.90 -1.81
CA GLY A 235 -38.14 20.93 -0.85
C GLY A 235 -36.84 20.65 -0.09
N GLU A 236 -36.50 19.40 0.22
CA GLU A 236 -35.41 19.07 1.13
C GLU A 236 -34.18 18.47 0.43
N MET A 237 -34.39 17.65 -0.61
CA MET A 237 -33.36 16.80 -1.21
C MET A 237 -32.09 17.58 -1.55
N ALA A 238 -32.20 18.68 -2.32
CA ALA A 238 -31.05 19.46 -2.81
C ALA A 238 -30.21 20.09 -1.69
N HIS A 239 -30.78 20.24 -0.49
CA HIS A 239 -30.10 20.81 0.67
C HIS A 239 -29.72 19.75 1.71
N ARG A 240 -30.21 18.52 1.57
CA ARG A 240 -30.01 17.43 2.54
C ARG A 240 -29.05 16.37 2.03
N VAL A 241 -29.10 16.01 0.75
CA VAL A 241 -28.20 15.02 0.12
C VAL A 241 -27.30 15.75 -0.86
N ILE A 242 -26.01 15.80 -0.56
CA ILE A 242 -25.03 16.59 -1.31
C ILE A 242 -23.92 15.68 -1.84
N GLY A 243 -23.69 15.74 -3.15
CA GLY A 243 -22.54 15.14 -3.81
C GLY A 243 -21.53 16.19 -4.23
N VAL A 244 -20.25 15.99 -3.91
CA VAL A 244 -19.18 16.89 -4.32
C VAL A 244 -18.08 16.12 -5.03
N ASP A 245 -17.60 16.65 -6.15
CA ASP A 245 -16.44 16.12 -6.85
C ASP A 245 -15.58 17.24 -7.45
N LEU A 246 -14.35 16.94 -7.83
CA LEU A 246 -13.47 17.86 -8.55
C LEU A 246 -13.71 17.81 -10.07
N MET A 247 -14.21 16.69 -10.59
CA MET A 247 -14.40 16.49 -12.02
C MET A 247 -15.78 16.97 -12.47
N THR A 248 -15.82 18.00 -13.30
CA THR A 248 -17.06 18.52 -13.91
C THR A 248 -17.85 17.43 -14.64
N ALA A 249 -17.17 16.51 -15.33
CA ALA A 249 -17.82 15.38 -16.01
C ALA A 249 -18.57 14.46 -15.01
N CYS A 250 -17.98 14.21 -13.85
CA CYS A 250 -18.58 13.40 -12.80
C CYS A 250 -19.80 14.14 -12.20
N CYS A 251 -19.65 15.40 -11.80
CA CYS A 251 -20.78 16.19 -11.29
C CYS A 251 -21.94 16.24 -12.28
N GLY A 252 -21.66 16.56 -13.55
CA GLY A 252 -22.68 16.66 -14.59
C GLY A 252 -23.39 15.33 -14.84
N ALA A 253 -22.64 14.21 -14.78
CA ALA A 253 -23.23 12.89 -14.93
C ALA A 253 -24.16 12.55 -13.77
N VAL A 254 -23.78 12.86 -12.52
CA VAL A 254 -24.65 12.68 -11.35
C VAL A 254 -25.92 13.51 -11.50
N GLN A 255 -25.82 14.78 -11.92
CA GLN A 255 -27.00 15.63 -12.16
C GLN A 255 -27.93 15.06 -13.22
N LEU A 256 -27.39 14.64 -14.38
CA LEU A 256 -28.17 14.04 -15.46
C LEU A 256 -28.84 12.73 -15.04
N ILE A 257 -28.12 11.86 -14.31
CA ILE A 257 -28.65 10.59 -13.83
C ILE A 257 -29.74 10.82 -12.79
N LEU A 258 -29.54 11.73 -11.82
CA LEU A 258 -30.56 12.08 -10.83
C LEU A 258 -31.82 12.63 -11.47
N GLU A 259 -31.68 13.62 -12.36
CA GLU A 259 -32.80 14.25 -13.05
C GLU A 259 -33.58 13.22 -13.88
N HIS A 260 -32.87 12.34 -14.60
CA HIS A 260 -33.49 11.26 -15.36
C HIS A 260 -34.22 10.25 -14.46
N THR A 261 -33.59 9.80 -13.38
CA THR A 261 -34.17 8.81 -12.45
C THR A 261 -35.41 9.37 -11.77
N LEU A 262 -35.37 10.62 -11.29
CA LEU A 262 -36.49 11.26 -10.60
C LEU A 262 -37.65 11.57 -11.56
N ALA A 263 -37.37 12.01 -12.79
CA ALA A 263 -38.42 12.30 -13.77
C ALA A 263 -39.14 11.03 -14.28
N ARG A 264 -38.53 9.85 -14.13
CA ARG A 264 -39.15 8.56 -14.44
C ARG A 264 -40.04 8.02 -13.32
N ASP A 265 -39.97 8.61 -12.13
CA ASP A 265 -40.85 8.26 -11.04
C ASP A 265 -42.23 8.88 -11.26
N GLU A 266 -43.25 8.04 -11.44
CA GLU A 266 -44.62 8.47 -11.71
C GLU A 266 -45.17 9.37 -10.59
N TRP A 267 -44.76 9.15 -9.34
CA TRP A 267 -45.17 9.97 -8.20
C TRP A 267 -44.53 11.35 -8.18
N LEU A 268 -43.35 11.50 -8.80
CA LEU A 268 -42.65 12.77 -8.91
C LEU A 268 -42.99 13.53 -10.18
N ARG A 269 -43.59 12.88 -11.18
CA ARG A 269 -43.96 13.48 -12.48
C ARG A 269 -44.66 14.85 -12.38
N PRO A 270 -45.58 15.11 -11.41
CA PRO A 270 -46.15 16.45 -11.25
C PRO A 270 -45.13 17.56 -10.97
N LEU A 271 -43.99 17.25 -10.32
CA LEU A 271 -42.91 18.22 -10.06
C LEU A 271 -42.16 18.64 -11.33
N PHE A 272 -42.21 17.79 -12.36
CA PHE A 272 -41.48 17.96 -13.63
C PHE A 272 -42.40 18.51 -14.74
N CYS A 273 -43.72 18.35 -14.62
CA CYS A 273 -44.71 18.77 -15.62
C CYS A 273 -45.43 20.10 -15.30
N ALA A 274 -45.08 20.81 -14.22
CA ALA A 274 -45.73 22.07 -13.84
C ALA A 274 -45.40 23.20 -14.85
N ASN A 275 -46.32 23.42 -15.79
CA ASN A 275 -46.32 24.51 -16.78
C ASN A 275 -46.73 25.86 -16.17
N ASP A 276 -46.08 26.29 -15.09
CA ASP A 276 -46.36 27.60 -14.48
C ASP A 276 -45.45 28.68 -15.06
N GLY A 277 -45.50 28.89 -16.38
CA GLY A 277 -45.18 30.14 -17.12
C GLY A 277 -43.92 30.98 -16.78
N GLY A 278 -43.03 30.53 -15.91
CA GLY A 278 -41.80 31.20 -15.53
C GLY A 278 -40.59 30.47 -16.12
N PRO A 279 -39.42 31.14 -16.23
CA PRO A 279 -38.20 30.46 -16.65
C PRO A 279 -38.03 29.24 -15.75
N THR A 280 -37.90 28.06 -16.35
CA THR A 280 -37.52 26.80 -15.71
C THR A 280 -36.19 27.05 -14.98
N THR A 281 -36.28 27.53 -13.74
CA THR A 281 -35.10 27.88 -12.95
C THR A 281 -34.31 26.61 -12.80
N LYS A 282 -33.06 26.61 -13.29
CA LYS A 282 -32.07 25.52 -13.18
C LYS A 282 -32.05 24.97 -11.75
N ARG A 283 -32.91 23.99 -11.43
CA ARG A 283 -32.96 23.35 -10.11
C ARG A 283 -31.67 22.53 -9.99
N ARG A 284 -30.77 22.95 -9.11
CA ARG A 284 -29.54 22.18 -8.81
C ARG A 284 -29.89 21.06 -7.83
N TRP A 285 -29.59 19.82 -8.20
CA TRP A 285 -29.88 18.61 -7.39
C TRP A 285 -28.87 18.32 -6.27
N GLY A 286 -28.34 19.36 -5.61
CA GLY A 286 -27.37 19.20 -4.52
C GLY A 286 -25.98 18.68 -4.95
N VAL A 287 -25.62 18.79 -6.23
CA VAL A 287 -24.32 18.34 -6.75
C VAL A 287 -23.43 19.55 -7.06
N TYR A 288 -22.20 19.55 -6.53
CA TYR A 288 -21.26 20.67 -6.62
C TYR A 288 -19.90 20.23 -7.15
N CYS A 289 -19.28 21.07 -7.98
CA CYS A 289 -17.89 20.86 -8.41
C CYS A 289 -16.96 21.81 -7.67
N THR A 290 -16.36 21.36 -6.58
CA THR A 290 -15.43 22.15 -5.76
C THR A 290 -14.46 21.26 -5.00
N ASN A 291 -13.38 21.84 -4.49
CA ASN A 291 -12.41 21.15 -3.65
C ASN A 291 -12.73 21.37 -2.17
N LEU A 292 -13.42 20.41 -1.54
CA LEU A 292 -13.76 20.49 -0.10
C LEU A 292 -12.57 20.56 0.84
N LEU A 293 -11.40 20.10 0.40
CA LEU A 293 -10.18 20.13 1.20
C LEU A 293 -9.51 21.51 1.20
N GLU A 294 -10.03 22.45 0.41
CA GLU A 294 -9.55 23.83 0.27
C GLU A 294 -10.64 24.87 0.58
N ASP A 295 -11.90 24.58 0.26
CA ASP A 295 -13.03 25.49 0.41
C ASP A 295 -13.68 25.38 1.81
N THR A 296 -13.12 26.10 2.77
CA THR A 296 -13.63 26.11 4.15
C THR A 296 -15.00 26.77 4.25
N ALA A 297 -15.28 27.80 3.45
CA ALA A 297 -16.55 28.52 3.47
C ALA A 297 -17.70 27.61 3.01
N PHE A 298 -17.47 26.79 1.99
CA PHE A 298 -18.42 25.77 1.59
C PHE A 298 -18.62 24.72 2.69
N GLY A 299 -17.54 24.29 3.36
CA GLY A 299 -17.62 23.42 4.54
C GLY A 299 -18.48 24.00 5.67
N GLU A 300 -18.37 25.30 5.95
CA GLU A 300 -19.22 25.98 6.94
C GLU A 300 -20.68 25.99 6.51
N TRP A 301 -20.97 26.31 5.25
CA TRP A 301 -22.33 26.26 4.72
C TRP A 301 -22.95 24.85 4.76
N LEU A 302 -22.15 23.80 4.62
CA LEU A 302 -22.62 22.42 4.72
C LEU A 302 -23.13 22.11 6.13
N PHE A 303 -22.38 22.45 7.17
CA PHE A 303 -22.58 21.87 8.50
C PHE A 303 -23.03 22.84 9.59
N THR A 304 -23.09 24.15 9.33
CA THR A 304 -23.64 25.13 10.30
C THR A 304 -25.09 24.78 10.65
N ASP A 305 -25.37 24.58 11.94
CA ASP A 305 -26.66 24.17 12.51
C ASP A 305 -27.25 22.88 11.93
N ARG A 306 -26.40 21.99 11.41
CA ARG A 306 -26.79 20.69 10.84
C ARG A 306 -26.08 19.54 11.54
N VAL A 307 -26.69 18.36 11.48
CA VAL A 307 -26.03 17.12 11.91
C VAL A 307 -25.29 16.52 10.71
N PRO A 308 -23.94 16.49 10.72
CA PRO A 308 -23.15 15.92 9.64
C PRO A 308 -23.30 14.40 9.56
N VAL A 309 -23.61 13.93 8.35
CA VAL A 309 -23.47 12.54 7.92
C VAL A 309 -22.55 12.56 6.70
N ILE A 310 -21.33 12.07 6.84
CA ILE A 310 -20.34 12.11 5.78
C ILE A 310 -20.09 10.69 5.31
N ILE A 311 -20.41 10.39 4.05
CA ILE A 311 -20.43 9.04 3.49
C ILE A 311 -19.71 9.00 2.14
N GLY A 312 -18.82 8.04 1.89
CA GLY A 312 -18.19 7.98 0.56
C GLY A 312 -17.05 6.99 0.38
N ASN A 313 -16.50 6.99 -0.84
CA ASN A 313 -15.28 6.27 -1.20
C ASN A 313 -14.22 7.26 -1.71
N PRO A 314 -13.44 7.90 -0.82
CA PRO A 314 -12.43 8.88 -1.20
C PRO A 314 -11.28 8.25 -2.00
N PRO A 315 -10.58 9.04 -2.84
CA PRO A 315 -9.49 8.54 -3.67
C PRO A 315 -8.26 8.08 -2.86
N TYR A 316 -7.56 7.06 -3.36
CA TYR A 316 -6.31 6.54 -2.78
C TYR A 316 -5.11 7.05 -3.58
N SER A 317 -4.38 8.02 -3.04
CA SER A 317 -3.27 8.69 -3.73
C SER A 317 -2.17 9.03 -2.74
N ASN A 318 -1.25 8.08 -2.58
CA ASN A 318 -0.03 8.32 -1.82
C ASN A 318 0.70 9.55 -2.41
N PHE A 319 1.02 10.53 -1.55
CA PHE A 319 1.57 11.88 -1.84
C PHE A 319 0.53 12.97 -2.19
N GLY A 320 -0.68 12.61 -2.61
CA GLY A 320 -1.83 13.50 -2.78
C GLY A 320 -1.50 14.81 -3.48
N ARG A 321 -0.98 14.72 -4.73
CA ARG A 321 -0.44 15.88 -5.47
C ARG A 321 -1.47 16.97 -5.78
N ARG A 322 -2.76 16.61 -5.88
CA ARG A 322 -3.87 17.54 -6.18
C ARG A 322 -4.50 18.14 -4.92
N ASN A 323 -4.62 17.35 -3.86
CA ASN A 323 -5.28 17.76 -2.62
C ASN A 323 -4.26 18.31 -1.61
N ARG A 324 -3.66 19.47 -1.91
CA ARG A 324 -2.57 20.06 -1.10
C ARG A 324 -2.90 21.43 -0.51
N GLY A 325 -4.18 21.77 -0.44
CA GLY A 325 -4.66 22.94 0.29
C GLY A 325 -3.97 23.14 1.63
N SER A 326 -3.56 24.38 1.91
CA SER A 326 -2.88 24.74 3.16
C SER A 326 -3.70 24.32 4.37
N TRP A 327 -5.01 24.58 4.34
CA TRP A 327 -5.93 24.25 5.42
C TRP A 327 -5.92 22.76 5.77
N ILE A 328 -6.10 21.85 4.81
CA ILE A 328 -6.10 20.41 5.13
C ILE A 328 -4.72 19.90 5.57
N LEU A 329 -3.64 20.46 5.03
CA LEU A 329 -2.28 20.10 5.43
C LEU A 329 -1.99 20.54 6.87
N GLU A 330 -2.52 21.68 7.29
CA GLU A 330 -2.49 22.16 8.67
C GLU A 330 -3.31 21.24 9.58
N GLN A 331 -4.52 20.85 9.18
CA GLN A 331 -5.32 19.88 9.95
C GLN A 331 -4.61 18.53 10.14
N LEU A 332 -3.80 18.09 9.16
CA LEU A 332 -3.01 16.85 9.27
C LEU A 332 -1.81 16.96 10.22
N THR A 333 -1.46 18.15 10.71
CA THR A 333 -0.35 18.29 11.68
C THR A 333 -0.63 17.52 12.96
N GLU A 334 -1.90 17.45 13.40
CA GLU A 334 -2.32 16.68 14.57
C GLU A 334 -1.96 15.19 14.43
N TYR A 335 -2.18 14.63 13.24
CA TYR A 335 -1.81 13.24 12.93
C TYR A 335 -0.30 13.00 12.90
N LYS A 336 0.50 14.06 12.82
CA LYS A 336 1.97 13.99 12.71
C LYS A 336 2.68 14.31 14.02
N LEU A 337 1.96 14.76 15.05
CA LEU A 337 2.51 15.18 16.34
C LEU A 337 3.38 14.09 16.96
N SER A 338 4.63 14.45 17.30
CA SER A 338 5.59 13.56 17.95
C SER A 338 5.93 12.28 17.15
N LEU A 339 5.72 12.26 15.83
CA LEU A 339 6.27 11.24 14.95
C LEU A 339 7.69 11.62 14.54
N GLN A 340 8.66 10.73 14.77
CA GLN A 340 10.07 10.95 14.43
C GLN A 340 10.51 10.16 13.18
N GLU A 341 9.58 9.47 12.52
CA GLU A 341 9.84 8.68 11.32
C GLU A 341 10.18 9.57 10.13
N ARG A 342 11.26 9.23 9.41
CA ARG A 342 11.72 9.96 8.22
C ARG A 342 10.69 10.05 7.08
N LYS A 343 9.76 9.09 7.00
CA LYS A 343 8.69 9.07 5.99
C LYS A 343 7.35 8.88 6.69
N LEU A 344 6.51 9.91 6.64
CA LEU A 344 5.15 9.90 7.15
C LEU A 344 4.18 9.64 5.99
N ASN A 345 3.55 8.46 5.96
CA ASN A 345 2.55 8.12 4.94
C ASN A 345 1.16 8.70 5.29
N LEU A 346 1.11 9.91 5.87
CA LEU A 346 -0.11 10.55 6.37
C LEU A 346 -0.71 11.59 5.41
N ASN A 347 -0.09 11.78 4.24
CA ASN A 347 -0.56 12.71 3.22
C ASN A 347 -1.37 12.02 2.11
N ASP A 348 -1.81 10.77 2.33
CA ASP A 348 -2.73 10.09 1.40
C ASP A 348 -4.09 10.79 1.40
N ASP A 349 -4.79 10.77 0.27
CA ASP A 349 -6.02 11.53 0.10
C ASP A 349 -7.17 10.96 0.93
N PHE A 350 -7.31 9.64 1.06
CA PHE A 350 -8.31 9.07 1.97
C PHE A 350 -8.11 9.51 3.43
N ILE A 351 -6.86 9.72 3.87
CA ILE A 351 -6.54 10.22 5.21
C ILE A 351 -6.97 11.68 5.34
N LYS A 352 -6.81 12.49 4.30
CA LYS A 352 -7.30 13.87 4.26
C LYS A 352 -8.83 13.93 4.34
N PHE A 353 -9.54 13.11 3.59
CA PHE A 353 -11.00 13.05 3.67
C PHE A 353 -11.48 12.53 5.03
N LEU A 354 -10.82 11.54 5.63
CA LEU A 354 -11.09 11.13 7.01
C LEU A 354 -10.86 12.29 8.00
N ARG A 355 -9.76 13.04 7.85
CA ARG A 355 -9.44 14.18 8.73
C ARG A 355 -10.43 15.34 8.54
N TRP A 356 -10.81 15.63 7.31
CA TRP A 356 -11.83 16.64 6.97
C TRP A 356 -13.18 16.27 7.61
N GLY A 357 -13.60 15.00 7.47
CA GLY A 357 -14.84 14.53 8.09
C GLY A 357 -14.79 14.52 9.62
N GLN A 358 -13.65 14.10 10.20
CA GLN A 358 -13.40 14.18 11.64
C GLN A 358 -13.55 15.61 12.14
N TYR A 359 -12.93 16.59 11.47
CA TYR A 359 -12.98 18.00 11.86
C TYR A 359 -14.42 18.54 11.94
N TRP A 360 -15.22 18.32 10.88
CA TRP A 360 -16.59 18.86 10.83
C TRP A 360 -17.53 18.18 11.81
N ILE A 361 -17.40 16.87 12.02
CA ILE A 361 -18.20 16.15 13.02
C ILE A 361 -17.81 16.57 14.44
N ASP A 362 -16.52 16.74 14.72
CA ASP A 362 -16.07 17.18 16.04
C ASP A 362 -16.59 18.59 16.36
N ARG A 363 -16.51 19.51 15.39
CA ARG A 363 -17.08 20.87 15.51
C ARG A 363 -18.59 20.87 15.71
N ALA A 364 -19.33 19.96 15.07
CA ALA A 364 -20.77 19.82 15.24
C ALA A 364 -21.16 19.14 16.57
N GLY A 365 -20.21 18.49 17.27
CA GLY A 365 -20.45 17.79 18.54
C GLY A 365 -21.18 16.44 18.41
N ARG A 366 -21.82 16.17 17.27
CA ARG A 366 -22.49 14.90 16.94
C ARG A 366 -22.52 14.66 15.44
N GLY A 367 -22.55 13.40 15.01
CA GLY A 367 -22.61 13.02 13.60
C GLY A 367 -22.06 11.62 13.31
N VAL A 368 -22.09 11.24 12.04
CA VAL A 368 -21.59 9.94 11.55
C VAL A 368 -20.65 10.15 10.36
N LEU A 369 -19.48 9.54 10.40
CA LEU A 369 -18.53 9.45 9.28
C LEU A 369 -18.43 7.99 8.83
N ALA A 370 -18.64 7.71 7.55
CA ALA A 370 -18.65 6.37 6.99
C ALA A 370 -17.88 6.33 5.67
N MET A 371 -16.72 5.70 5.66
CA MET A 371 -15.81 5.76 4.50
C MET A 371 -15.29 4.40 4.09
N VAL A 372 -15.16 4.21 2.79
CA VAL A 372 -14.33 3.15 2.20
C VAL A 372 -12.89 3.64 2.14
N THR A 373 -11.98 2.91 2.76
CA THR A 373 -10.61 3.39 2.99
C THR A 373 -9.60 2.31 2.65
N SER A 374 -8.34 2.72 2.43
CA SER A 374 -7.25 1.76 2.50
C SER A 374 -7.13 1.22 3.93
N ASN A 375 -6.95 -0.08 4.11
CA ASN A 375 -6.73 -0.69 5.43
C ASN A 375 -5.32 -0.43 6.03
N THR A 376 -4.48 0.37 5.36
CA THR A 376 -3.11 0.69 5.80
C THR A 376 -3.05 1.40 7.14
N TYR A 377 -4.07 2.21 7.48
CA TYR A 377 -4.08 2.94 8.74
C TYR A 377 -4.44 2.06 9.93
N LEU A 378 -4.98 0.85 9.73
CA LEU A 378 -5.38 -0.04 10.83
C LEU A 378 -4.17 -0.55 11.61
N SER A 379 -3.11 -0.92 10.87
CA SER A 379 -1.88 -1.52 11.40
C SER A 379 -0.58 -0.82 10.97
N GLY A 380 -0.65 0.32 10.27
CA GLY A 380 0.53 1.07 9.88
C GLY A 380 1.15 1.87 11.04
N LEU A 381 2.48 1.83 11.18
CA LEU A 381 3.20 2.42 12.32
C LEU A 381 3.09 3.94 12.41
N THR A 382 3.15 4.63 11.26
CA THR A 382 3.04 6.09 11.18
C THR A 382 1.62 6.57 11.42
N HIS A 383 0.63 5.67 11.42
CA HIS A 383 -0.78 6.01 11.65
C HIS A 383 -1.18 5.98 13.13
N ARG A 384 -0.25 5.69 14.06
CA ARG A 384 -0.57 5.59 15.50
C ARG A 384 -1.19 6.87 16.08
N ARG A 385 -0.74 8.05 15.62
CA ARG A 385 -1.28 9.34 16.06
C ARG A 385 -2.62 9.65 15.40
N MET A 386 -2.80 9.26 14.14
CA MET A 386 -4.10 9.28 13.48
C MET A 386 -5.12 8.42 14.24
N ARG A 387 -4.80 7.16 14.55
CA ARG A 387 -5.71 6.27 15.31
C ARG A 387 -6.03 6.82 16.70
N SER A 388 -5.03 7.33 17.41
CA SER A 388 -5.23 7.99 18.71
C SER A 388 -6.14 9.22 18.62
N SER A 389 -5.98 10.06 17.60
CA SER A 389 -6.85 11.23 17.37
C SER A 389 -8.29 10.81 17.05
N LEU A 390 -8.48 9.84 16.14
CA LEU A 390 -9.80 9.30 15.81
C LEU A 390 -10.51 8.71 17.04
N ALA A 391 -9.82 7.87 17.82
CA ALA A 391 -10.36 7.25 19.03
C ALA A 391 -10.69 8.26 20.14
N ARG A 392 -10.12 9.47 20.09
CA ARG A 392 -10.46 10.56 21.01
C ARG A 392 -11.70 11.34 20.57
N THR A 393 -11.87 11.52 19.26
CA THR A 393 -12.98 12.32 18.70
C THR A 393 -14.31 11.56 18.69
N PHE A 394 -14.27 10.28 18.33
CA PHE A 394 -15.46 9.46 18.11
C PHE A 394 -15.72 8.53 19.29
N ASP A 395 -16.98 8.42 19.68
CA ASP A 395 -17.42 7.57 20.79
C ASP A 395 -17.31 6.10 20.38
N ARG A 396 -17.74 5.76 19.16
CA ARG A 396 -17.71 4.40 18.62
C ARG A 396 -17.05 4.38 17.25
N ILE A 397 -16.13 3.44 17.05
CA ILE A 397 -15.47 3.21 15.78
C ILE A 397 -15.66 1.75 15.41
N TYR A 398 -16.28 1.49 14.26
CA TYR A 398 -16.41 0.17 13.67
C TYR A 398 -15.52 0.07 12.43
N VAL A 399 -14.68 -0.95 12.38
CA VAL A 399 -13.76 -1.21 11.26
C VAL A 399 -14.01 -2.61 10.73
N LEU A 400 -14.57 -2.71 9.53
CA LEU A 400 -14.70 -3.96 8.79
C LEU A 400 -13.54 -4.06 7.78
N ASP A 401 -12.52 -4.87 8.09
CA ASP A 401 -11.39 -5.13 7.19
C ASP A 401 -11.80 -6.12 6.09
N LEU A 402 -11.78 -5.69 4.84
CA LEU A 402 -12.10 -6.50 3.66
C LEU A 402 -10.84 -7.11 3.03
N HIS A 403 -9.68 -6.98 3.66
CA HIS A 403 -8.40 -7.54 3.23
C HIS A 403 -8.05 -7.18 1.77
N GLY A 404 -7.54 -8.13 0.98
CA GLY A 404 -7.18 -7.92 -0.42
C GLY A 404 -5.86 -7.17 -0.64
N ASP A 405 -4.95 -7.14 0.35
CA ASP A 405 -3.59 -6.61 0.17
C ASP A 405 -2.70 -7.64 -0.53
N TRP A 406 -2.45 -7.41 -1.82
CA TRP A 406 -1.64 -8.30 -2.66
C TRP A 406 -0.22 -8.49 -2.12
N LYS A 407 0.38 -7.45 -1.54
CA LYS A 407 1.77 -7.51 -1.06
C LYS A 407 1.89 -8.41 0.16
N LYS A 408 0.91 -8.35 1.07
CA LYS A 408 0.86 -9.24 2.25
C LYS A 408 0.64 -10.70 1.86
N ARG A 409 -0.26 -10.98 0.91
CA ARG A 409 -0.48 -12.33 0.35
C ARG A 409 0.81 -12.97 -0.17
N VAL A 410 1.57 -12.24 -0.98
CA VAL A 410 2.83 -12.73 -1.55
C VAL A 410 3.91 -12.95 -0.49
N SER A 411 3.91 -12.18 0.61
CA SER A 411 4.91 -12.29 1.66
C SER A 411 4.67 -13.38 2.70
N GLU A 412 3.41 -13.73 2.96
CA GLU A 412 3.01 -14.59 4.09
C GLU A 412 2.64 -16.03 3.67
N GLN A 413 2.73 -16.38 2.38
CA GLN A 413 2.25 -17.68 1.85
C GLN A 413 0.79 -18.01 2.27
N HIS A 414 -0.01 -16.98 2.56
CA HIS A 414 -1.42 -17.13 2.92
C HIS A 414 -2.29 -17.45 1.70
N ASP A 415 -3.48 -17.96 2.00
CA ASP A 415 -4.49 -18.48 1.09
C ASP A 415 -4.56 -17.71 -0.24
N THR A 416 -4.30 -18.42 -1.34
CA THR A 416 -4.26 -17.86 -2.69
C THR A 416 -5.63 -17.36 -3.18
N ALA A 417 -6.71 -17.57 -2.43
CA ALA A 417 -8.08 -17.19 -2.79
C ALA A 417 -8.53 -15.78 -2.33
N ASP A 418 -7.80 -15.07 -1.45
CA ASP A 418 -8.27 -13.78 -0.89
C ASP A 418 -8.16 -12.59 -1.87
N GLU A 419 -9.26 -12.18 -2.50
CA GLU A 419 -9.29 -11.14 -3.53
C GLU A 419 -9.69 -9.76 -2.99
N ASN A 420 -9.24 -8.70 -3.66
CA ASN A 420 -9.67 -7.35 -3.35
C ASN A 420 -11.08 -7.07 -3.93
N VAL A 421 -11.92 -6.33 -3.20
CA VAL A 421 -13.26 -5.94 -3.67
C VAL A 421 -13.22 -4.93 -4.83
N PHE A 422 -12.08 -4.25 -5.01
CA PHE A 422 -11.74 -3.40 -6.14
C PHE A 422 -10.58 -4.01 -6.95
N PRO A 423 -10.39 -3.64 -8.23
CA PRO A 423 -9.26 -4.09 -9.04
C PRO A 423 -7.97 -3.32 -8.69
N ILE A 424 -7.53 -3.39 -7.43
CA ILE A 424 -6.34 -2.71 -6.87
C ILE A 424 -5.50 -3.66 -5.99
N GLN A 425 -4.25 -3.29 -5.75
CA GLN A 425 -3.32 -4.08 -4.92
C GLN A 425 -3.41 -3.77 -3.42
N GLN A 426 -3.89 -2.58 -3.06
CA GLN A 426 -3.91 -2.08 -1.70
C GLN A 426 -5.13 -2.64 -0.96
N GLY A 427 -4.95 -3.19 0.23
CA GLY A 427 -6.06 -3.69 1.04
C GLY A 427 -7.07 -2.59 1.42
N VAL A 428 -8.32 -3.00 1.65
CA VAL A 428 -9.48 -2.11 1.80
C VAL A 428 -10.24 -2.41 3.09
N ALA A 429 -10.75 -1.38 3.74
CA ALA A 429 -11.62 -1.49 4.91
C ALA A 429 -12.77 -0.47 4.86
N ILE A 430 -13.87 -0.80 5.52
CA ILE A 430 -14.99 0.11 5.79
C ILE A 430 -14.81 0.64 7.22
N GLY A 431 -14.73 1.96 7.37
CA GLY A 431 -14.69 2.62 8.68
C GLY A 431 -16.00 3.38 8.94
N LEU A 432 -16.67 3.08 10.05
CA LEU A 432 -17.86 3.78 10.54
C LEU A 432 -17.52 4.42 11.89
N PHE A 433 -17.60 5.74 11.98
CA PHE A 433 -17.18 6.55 13.12
C PHE A 433 -18.38 7.37 13.61
N VAL A 434 -18.72 7.25 14.89
CA VAL A 434 -19.92 7.85 15.47
C VAL A 434 -19.56 8.77 16.62
N LYS A 435 -20.11 9.99 16.58
CA LYS A 435 -20.11 10.93 17.69
C LYS A 435 -21.56 11.20 18.07
N SER A 436 -21.96 10.77 19.26
CA SER A 436 -23.35 10.79 19.73
C SER A 436 -23.75 12.11 20.42
N GLY A 437 -22.77 12.87 20.93
CA GLY A 437 -22.99 14.14 21.64
C GLY A 437 -23.34 14.02 23.12
N GLY A 438 -23.32 12.80 23.68
CA GLY A 438 -23.63 12.54 25.09
C GLY A 438 -23.25 11.13 25.58
N ALA A 439 -22.19 10.54 25.02
CA ALA A 439 -21.78 9.17 25.35
C ALA A 439 -21.37 9.00 26.83
N THR A 440 -21.74 7.86 27.40
CA THR A 440 -21.22 7.37 28.69
C THR A 440 -20.04 6.42 28.45
N SER A 441 -19.11 6.28 29.40
CA SER A 441 -17.87 5.50 29.24
C SER A 441 -18.10 4.01 28.88
N SER A 442 -19.24 3.44 29.26
CA SER A 442 -19.63 2.07 28.91
C SER A 442 -20.02 1.91 27.43
N SER A 443 -20.33 3.02 26.77
CA SER A 443 -20.85 3.06 25.41
C SER A 443 -19.79 3.36 24.34
N THR A 444 -18.55 3.67 24.77
CA THR A 444 -17.43 4.02 23.88
C THR A 444 -16.52 2.83 23.55
N GLY A 445 -15.96 2.80 22.34
CA GLY A 445 -14.96 1.79 21.98
C GLY A 445 -14.63 1.68 20.49
N VAL A 446 -13.58 0.90 20.21
CA VAL A 446 -13.20 0.51 18.86
C VAL A 446 -13.56 -0.95 18.66
N PHE A 447 -14.19 -1.27 17.54
CA PHE A 447 -14.75 -2.56 17.19
C PHE A 447 -14.20 -2.97 15.83
N HIS A 448 -13.73 -4.21 15.73
CA HIS A 448 -13.14 -4.75 14.51
C HIS A 448 -13.81 -6.05 14.10
N ALA A 449 -13.99 -6.22 12.79
CA ALA A 449 -14.35 -7.48 12.16
C ALA A 449 -13.59 -7.60 10.84
N SER A 450 -13.44 -8.82 10.34
CA SER A 450 -12.73 -9.11 9.09
C SER A 450 -13.52 -10.04 8.19
N VAL A 451 -13.46 -9.81 6.87
CA VAL A 451 -14.02 -10.69 5.84
C VAL A 451 -12.94 -10.99 4.81
N SER A 452 -12.59 -12.27 4.67
CA SER A 452 -11.63 -12.79 3.69
C SER A 452 -12.32 -13.73 2.70
N GLY A 453 -11.70 -13.97 1.54
CA GLY A 453 -12.22 -14.82 0.47
C GLY A 453 -12.21 -14.14 -0.90
N THR A 454 -12.89 -14.74 -1.86
CA THR A 454 -13.02 -14.17 -3.22
C THR A 454 -13.82 -12.87 -3.21
N ARG A 455 -13.74 -12.10 -4.30
CA ARG A 455 -14.48 -10.84 -4.42
C ARG A 455 -15.99 -11.05 -4.30
N SER A 456 -16.54 -12.14 -4.87
CA SER A 456 -17.98 -12.41 -4.78
C SER A 456 -18.37 -12.73 -3.34
N GLU A 457 -17.66 -13.66 -2.69
CA GLU A 457 -17.98 -14.09 -1.31
C GLU A 457 -17.98 -12.91 -0.34
N LYS A 458 -17.01 -11.99 -0.46
CA LYS A 458 -16.95 -10.77 0.36
C LYS A 458 -18.16 -9.86 0.14
N LEU A 459 -18.52 -9.62 -1.12
CA LEU A 459 -19.65 -8.76 -1.45
C LEU A 459 -20.98 -9.41 -1.05
N ASP A 460 -21.12 -10.72 -1.21
CA ASP A 460 -22.29 -11.48 -0.82
C ASP A 460 -22.46 -11.47 0.71
N ALA A 461 -21.36 -11.63 1.46
CA ALA A 461 -21.37 -11.59 2.93
C ALA A 461 -21.88 -10.26 3.51
N ILE A 462 -21.56 -9.12 2.87
CA ILE A 462 -22.03 -7.81 3.33
C ILE A 462 -23.38 -7.38 2.73
N SER A 463 -23.83 -8.03 1.65
CA SER A 463 -25.04 -7.63 0.91
C SER A 463 -26.36 -7.73 1.69
N ARG A 464 -26.41 -8.54 2.75
CA ARG A 464 -27.64 -8.86 3.51
C ARG A 464 -27.58 -8.45 4.98
N THR A 465 -26.67 -7.56 5.34
CA THR A 465 -26.47 -7.11 6.72
C THR A 465 -26.14 -5.63 6.77
N ASP A 466 -26.11 -5.10 7.98
CA ASP A 466 -25.56 -3.79 8.32
C ASP A 466 -24.63 -3.93 9.54
N VAL A 467 -24.21 -2.80 10.11
CA VAL A 467 -23.38 -2.74 11.33
C VAL A 467 -23.90 -3.57 12.51
N ARG A 468 -25.21 -3.84 12.61
CA ARG A 468 -25.82 -4.62 13.71
C ARG A 468 -25.64 -6.12 13.53
N GLY A 469 -25.59 -6.60 12.29
CA GLY A 469 -25.47 -8.04 11.99
C GLY A 469 -24.02 -8.54 11.89
N VAL A 470 -23.04 -7.64 11.96
CA VAL A 470 -21.61 -8.01 11.96
C VAL A 470 -21.17 -8.46 13.37
N ALA A 471 -20.45 -9.58 13.44
CA ALA A 471 -19.86 -10.08 14.67
C ALA A 471 -18.58 -9.29 15.04
N TRP A 472 -18.75 -8.26 15.87
CA TRP A 472 -17.66 -7.36 16.25
C TRP A 472 -16.81 -7.88 17.40
N THR A 473 -15.49 -7.77 17.25
CA THR A 473 -14.52 -7.90 18.34
C THR A 473 -14.22 -6.52 18.90
N ARG A 474 -14.49 -6.29 20.20
CA ARG A 474 -14.08 -5.05 20.87
C ARG A 474 -12.57 -5.04 21.06
N LEU A 475 -11.91 -3.97 20.64
CA LEU A 475 -10.49 -3.75 20.79
C LEU A 475 -10.21 -2.87 22.01
N ASN A 476 -8.99 -2.96 22.53
CA ASN A 476 -8.45 -2.03 23.53
C ASN A 476 -7.24 -1.28 22.96
N PRO A 477 -7.42 -0.26 22.09
CA PRO A 477 -6.31 0.45 21.48
C PRO A 477 -5.49 1.19 22.54
N CYS A 478 -4.32 0.66 22.89
CA CYS A 478 -3.43 1.24 23.91
C CYS A 478 -2.16 1.86 23.30
N GLU A 479 -1.46 2.66 24.10
CA GLU A 479 -0.15 3.19 23.72
C GLU A 479 0.87 2.07 23.45
N PRO A 480 1.88 2.32 22.60
CA PRO A 480 2.11 3.54 21.83
C PRO A 480 1.35 3.55 20.49
N HIS A 481 0.75 2.43 20.09
CA HIS A 481 0.31 2.23 18.71
C HIS A 481 -1.19 2.44 18.47
N HIS A 482 -2.05 2.22 19.46
CA HIS A 482 -3.51 2.33 19.34
C HIS A 482 -4.05 1.51 18.15
N TRP A 483 -3.72 0.23 18.05
CA TRP A 483 -4.08 -0.61 16.89
C TRP A 483 -5.60 -0.71 16.70
N PHE A 484 -6.04 -0.64 15.43
CA PHE A 484 -7.44 -0.89 15.03
C PHE A 484 -7.57 -2.29 14.39
N VAL A 485 -6.74 -3.23 14.83
CA VAL A 485 -6.81 -4.66 14.49
C VAL A 485 -6.62 -5.46 15.79
N PRO A 486 -7.20 -6.67 15.89
CA PRO A 486 -6.96 -7.55 17.01
C PRO A 486 -5.47 -7.86 17.14
N ARG A 487 -4.96 -7.78 18.37
CA ARG A 487 -3.62 -8.21 18.74
C ARG A 487 -3.66 -8.90 20.09
N ASP A 488 -2.80 -9.90 20.23
CA ASP A 488 -2.53 -10.51 21.51
C ASP A 488 -1.51 -9.62 22.24
N ASP A 489 -2.01 -8.61 22.95
CA ASP A 489 -1.20 -7.51 23.49
C ASP A 489 -0.37 -7.92 24.73
N GLY A 490 -0.59 -9.12 25.30
CA GLY A 490 0.20 -9.63 26.43
C GLY A 490 1.68 -9.77 26.08
N ASP A 491 1.94 -10.35 24.90
CA ASP A 491 3.22 -10.48 24.20
C ASP A 491 3.98 -9.18 23.96
N LEU A 492 3.24 -8.21 23.47
CA LEU A 492 3.80 -7.00 22.90
C LEU A 492 4.30 -6.05 23.98
N THR A 493 3.57 -5.93 25.09
CA THR A 493 3.98 -5.08 26.21
C THR A 493 5.33 -5.55 26.77
N ALA A 494 5.46 -6.85 27.05
CA ALA A 494 6.72 -7.45 27.51
C ALA A 494 7.85 -7.27 26.48
N TYR A 495 7.57 -7.50 25.20
CA TYR A 495 8.56 -7.29 24.13
C TYR A 495 9.06 -5.85 24.07
N LEU A 496 8.17 -4.86 24.22
CA LEU A 496 8.53 -3.44 24.14
C LEU A 496 9.37 -2.95 25.34
N GLU A 497 9.34 -3.67 26.46
CA GLU A 497 10.18 -3.42 27.64
C GLU A 497 11.57 -4.07 27.54
N TRP A 498 11.76 -5.02 26.62
CA TRP A 498 13.05 -5.67 26.43
C TRP A 498 14.07 -4.71 25.79
N PRO A 499 15.37 -4.82 26.17
CA PRO A 499 16.42 -3.95 25.65
C PRO A 499 16.59 -4.12 24.14
N ARG A 500 16.67 -3.00 23.40
CA ARG A 500 16.93 -3.03 21.95
C ARG A 500 18.41 -3.29 21.67
N LEU A 501 18.73 -3.90 20.53
CA LEU A 501 20.13 -4.12 20.12
C LEU A 501 20.95 -2.82 20.00
N ASP A 502 20.33 -1.68 19.68
CA ASP A 502 20.98 -0.35 19.67
C ASP A 502 21.25 0.22 21.07
N GLU A 503 20.62 -0.35 22.10
CA GLU A 503 20.85 -0.01 23.51
C GLU A 503 21.87 -0.97 24.14
N ILE A 504 21.97 -2.19 23.62
CA ILE A 504 22.93 -3.22 24.06
C ILE A 504 24.34 -2.94 23.51
N PHE A 505 24.47 -2.65 22.21
CA PHE A 505 25.76 -2.34 21.58
C PHE A 505 25.97 -0.83 21.46
N ARG A 506 27.10 -0.33 21.97
CA ARG A 506 27.42 1.11 21.99
C ARG A 506 27.87 1.64 20.64
N GLU A 507 28.70 0.88 19.93
CA GLU A 507 29.27 1.26 18.65
C GLU A 507 28.83 0.27 17.57
N TYR A 508 28.02 0.74 16.63
CA TYR A 508 27.56 -0.04 15.49
C TYR A 508 27.28 0.90 14.31
N LEU A 509 27.52 0.42 13.10
CA LEU A 509 27.28 1.17 11.86
C LEU A 509 26.79 0.24 10.76
N SER A 510 26.27 0.81 9.67
CA SER A 510 25.93 -0.02 8.50
C SER A 510 27.17 -0.75 7.95
N GLY A 511 26.95 -1.77 7.12
CA GLY A 511 28.01 -2.35 6.28
C GLY A 511 28.72 -1.34 5.36
N VAL A 512 29.83 -1.78 4.77
CA VAL A 512 30.68 -1.02 3.84
C VAL A 512 29.96 -0.77 2.52
N GLN A 513 30.11 0.44 1.97
CA GLN A 513 29.68 0.78 0.61
C GLN A 513 30.89 1.14 -0.25
N THR A 514 31.25 0.28 -1.19
CA THR A 514 32.35 0.58 -2.13
C THR A 514 31.94 1.66 -3.14
N LYS A 515 30.67 1.66 -3.56
CA LYS A 515 30.09 2.41 -4.70
C LYS A 515 30.65 2.03 -6.07
N ARG A 516 31.53 1.04 -6.15
CA ARG A 516 32.13 0.55 -7.39
C ARG A 516 32.69 -0.87 -7.20
N ASP A 517 31.78 -1.82 -6.96
CA ASP A 517 32.18 -3.20 -6.62
C ASP A 517 33.10 -3.82 -7.66
N ALA A 518 32.86 -3.59 -8.96
CA ALA A 518 33.71 -4.11 -10.05
C ALA A 518 35.18 -3.66 -9.99
N LEU A 519 35.46 -2.54 -9.30
CA LEU A 519 36.84 -2.09 -9.06
C LEU A 519 37.38 -2.66 -7.75
N PHE A 520 36.61 -2.56 -6.66
CA PHE A 520 37.12 -2.81 -5.32
C PHE A 520 36.96 -4.25 -4.83
N VAL A 521 36.10 -5.06 -5.46
CA VAL A 521 35.69 -6.39 -4.97
C VAL A 521 35.92 -7.43 -6.06
N GLY A 522 36.53 -8.56 -5.72
CA GLY A 522 36.86 -9.63 -6.66
C GLY A 522 36.78 -11.01 -6.00
N PHE A 523 36.76 -12.06 -6.82
CA PHE A 523 36.74 -13.45 -6.33
C PHE A 523 38.09 -13.91 -5.84
N THR A 524 39.17 -13.42 -6.45
CA THR A 524 40.55 -13.75 -6.04
C THR A 524 41.30 -12.51 -5.58
N PHE A 525 42.38 -12.72 -4.84
CA PHE A 525 43.24 -11.65 -4.36
C PHE A 525 43.88 -10.91 -5.55
N GLU A 526 44.37 -11.68 -6.52
CA GLU A 526 45.07 -11.23 -7.71
C GLU A 526 44.16 -10.36 -8.60
N GLU A 527 42.89 -10.75 -8.77
CA GLU A 527 41.89 -9.96 -9.52
C GLU A 527 41.74 -8.55 -8.92
N VAL A 528 41.66 -8.44 -7.60
CA VAL A 528 41.55 -7.15 -6.91
C VAL A 528 42.86 -6.37 -7.01
N GLU A 529 44.00 -7.02 -6.79
CA GLU A 529 45.32 -6.39 -6.88
C GLU A 529 45.58 -5.81 -8.27
N GLU A 530 45.36 -6.58 -9.34
CA GLU A 530 45.56 -6.14 -10.72
C GLU A 530 44.66 -4.95 -11.05
N ASN A 531 43.37 -5.05 -10.74
CA ASN A 531 42.39 -3.98 -10.97
C ASN A 531 42.79 -2.68 -10.27
N LEU A 532 43.23 -2.75 -9.01
CA LEU A 532 43.61 -1.55 -8.25
C LEU A 532 44.96 -0.99 -8.67
N ARG A 533 45.95 -1.83 -8.96
CA ARG A 533 47.26 -1.36 -9.47
C ARG A 533 47.08 -0.64 -10.80
N LEU A 534 46.28 -1.18 -11.71
CA LEU A 534 46.00 -0.56 -13.01
C LEU A 534 45.25 0.76 -12.83
N PHE A 535 44.22 0.77 -11.97
CA PHE A 535 43.46 1.98 -11.67
C PHE A 535 44.30 3.09 -11.02
N LEU A 536 45.14 2.78 -10.03
CA LEU A 536 45.98 3.76 -9.34
C LEU A 536 47.11 4.28 -10.25
N ARG A 537 47.65 3.46 -11.14
CA ARG A 537 48.61 3.90 -12.17
C ARG A 537 47.96 4.89 -13.14
N ALA A 538 46.79 4.56 -13.67
CA ALA A 538 46.04 5.45 -14.55
C ALA A 538 45.69 6.78 -13.85
N ALA A 539 45.26 6.69 -12.57
CA ALA A 539 44.99 7.87 -11.74
C ALA A 539 46.22 8.76 -11.52
N ALA A 540 47.41 8.17 -11.32
CA ALA A 540 48.66 8.89 -11.16
C ALA A 540 49.11 9.60 -12.46
N ALA A 541 48.83 9.00 -13.61
CA ALA A 541 49.06 9.60 -14.92
C ALA A 541 48.03 10.69 -15.31
N GLY A 542 46.96 10.85 -14.53
CA GLY A 542 45.85 11.74 -14.86
C GLY A 542 44.93 11.21 -15.97
N ASP A 543 45.12 9.95 -16.38
CA ASP A 543 44.40 9.29 -17.46
C ASP A 543 43.18 8.54 -16.90
N PHE A 544 42.12 9.29 -16.60
CA PHE A 544 40.86 8.69 -16.15
C PHE A 544 39.94 8.44 -17.34
N THR A 545 39.39 7.24 -17.42
CA THR A 545 38.26 6.94 -18.31
C THR A 545 37.02 7.75 -17.88
N ALA A 546 36.14 8.08 -18.84
CA ALA A 546 34.98 8.95 -18.62
C ALA A 546 33.97 8.42 -17.57
N ASP A 547 34.02 7.13 -17.26
CA ASP A 547 33.14 6.43 -16.32
C ASP A 547 33.61 6.51 -14.84
N VAL A 548 34.80 7.05 -14.55
CA VAL A 548 35.29 7.25 -13.17
C VAL A 548 34.63 8.49 -12.55
N PRO A 549 33.84 8.37 -11.45
CA PRO A 549 33.22 9.54 -10.83
C PRO A 549 34.23 10.56 -10.30
N ARG A 550 33.96 11.86 -10.48
CA ARG A 550 34.83 12.97 -10.01
C ARG A 550 35.22 12.86 -8.52
N TRP A 551 34.31 12.38 -7.68
CA TRP A 551 34.58 12.23 -6.24
C TRP A 551 35.70 11.22 -5.96
N LEU A 552 35.81 10.17 -6.78
CA LEU A 552 36.81 9.12 -6.65
C LEU A 552 38.16 9.60 -7.23
N GLN A 553 38.14 10.28 -8.38
CA GLN A 553 39.35 10.89 -8.98
C GLN A 553 40.07 11.84 -8.01
N ARG A 554 39.31 12.60 -7.20
CA ARG A 554 39.88 13.49 -6.19
C ARG A 554 40.54 12.72 -5.03
N LYS A 555 39.92 11.60 -4.62
CA LYS A 555 40.36 10.80 -3.47
C LYS A 555 41.57 9.91 -3.77
N THR A 556 41.83 9.61 -5.04
CA THR A 556 42.97 8.79 -5.46
C THR A 556 44.30 9.56 -5.51
N ARG A 557 44.27 10.90 -5.47
CA ARG A 557 45.50 11.71 -5.49
C ARG A 557 46.38 11.39 -4.28
N GLY A 558 47.62 10.98 -4.55
CA GLY A 558 48.61 10.67 -3.51
C GLY A 558 48.37 9.37 -2.74
N VAL A 559 47.48 8.48 -3.24
CA VAL A 559 47.27 7.16 -2.64
C VAL A 559 48.16 6.14 -3.35
N ALA A 560 49.08 5.53 -2.59
CA ALA A 560 49.87 4.40 -3.06
C ALA A 560 49.08 3.09 -2.88
N PHE A 561 49.38 2.09 -3.72
CA PHE A 561 48.84 0.75 -3.55
C PHE A 561 49.45 0.09 -2.32
N ASP A 562 48.60 -0.53 -1.49
CA ASP A 562 48.99 -1.33 -0.34
C ASP A 562 48.28 -2.70 -0.40
N ALA A 563 49.06 -3.77 -0.54
CA ALA A 563 48.54 -5.13 -0.58
C ALA A 563 47.83 -5.53 0.72
N ALA A 564 48.24 -4.97 1.88
CA ALA A 564 47.61 -5.25 3.18
C ALA A 564 46.18 -4.67 3.29
N ALA A 565 45.81 -3.74 2.41
CA ALA A 565 44.44 -3.24 2.30
C ALA A 565 43.49 -4.28 1.67
N ILE A 566 43.99 -5.33 1.01
CA ILE A 566 43.15 -6.40 0.46
C ILE A 566 42.76 -7.35 1.58
N GLN A 567 41.46 -7.40 1.89
CA GLN A 567 40.93 -8.12 3.05
C GLN A 567 39.71 -8.97 2.70
N PRO A 568 39.43 -10.04 3.47
CA PRO A 568 38.20 -10.82 3.33
C PRO A 568 36.94 -9.97 3.56
N TYR A 569 35.96 -10.12 2.68
CA TYR A 569 34.76 -9.31 2.63
C TYR A 569 33.53 -10.12 2.28
N MET A 570 32.55 -10.12 3.18
CA MET A 570 31.30 -10.84 3.04
C MET A 570 30.28 -10.01 2.23
N VAL A 571 30.02 -10.45 1.00
CA VAL A 571 29.11 -9.75 0.06
C VAL A 571 27.66 -10.23 0.17
N ALA A 572 27.47 -11.45 0.66
CA ALA A 572 26.19 -12.09 0.96
C ALA A 572 26.45 -13.10 2.09
N PRO A 573 25.42 -13.67 2.74
CA PRO A 573 25.63 -14.56 3.88
C PRO A 573 26.46 -15.76 3.42
N PHE A 574 27.61 -15.93 4.05
CA PHE A 574 28.63 -16.94 3.73
C PHE A 574 29.28 -16.82 2.34
N ASP A 575 28.96 -15.85 1.49
CA ASP A 575 29.72 -15.56 0.26
C ASP A 575 30.84 -14.55 0.58
N VAL A 576 32.02 -15.07 0.94
CA VAL A 576 33.21 -14.28 1.25
C VAL A 576 34.10 -14.15 0.02
N ARG A 577 34.50 -12.91 -0.24
CA ARG A 577 35.33 -12.47 -1.38
C ARG A 577 36.47 -11.59 -0.89
N TRP A 578 37.19 -10.97 -1.81
CA TRP A 578 38.24 -10.00 -1.49
C TRP A 578 37.76 -8.58 -1.76
N VAL A 579 38.12 -7.63 -0.87
CA VAL A 579 37.92 -6.19 -1.08
C VAL A 579 39.22 -5.44 -0.86
N TYR A 580 39.51 -4.43 -1.67
CA TYR A 580 40.52 -3.43 -1.35
C TYR A 580 39.92 -2.38 -0.39
N TYR A 581 40.14 -2.57 0.91
CA TYR A 581 39.62 -1.71 1.97
C TYR A 581 40.56 -0.55 2.29
N GLU A 582 40.52 0.49 1.46
CA GLU A 582 41.13 1.78 1.77
C GLU A 582 40.03 2.81 2.11
N PRO A 583 39.85 3.19 3.39
CA PRO A 583 38.76 4.05 3.81
C PRO A 583 38.62 5.36 3.05
N ARG A 584 39.74 5.91 2.56
CA ARG A 584 39.75 7.14 1.75
C ARG A 584 39.10 6.94 0.39
N LEU A 585 39.28 5.78 -0.23
CA LEU A 585 38.81 5.48 -1.59
C LEU A 585 37.35 5.01 -1.66
N LEU A 586 36.84 4.35 -0.63
CA LEU A 586 35.47 3.82 -0.64
C LEU A 586 34.42 4.93 -0.50
N GLY A 587 33.21 4.66 -1.01
CA GLY A 587 32.08 5.58 -0.88
C GLY A 587 31.62 5.80 0.56
N ARG A 588 31.46 4.71 1.33
CA ARG A 588 31.28 4.73 2.80
C ARG A 588 32.02 3.56 3.42
N ALA A 589 33.25 3.81 3.87
CA ALA A 589 34.10 2.79 4.47
C ALA A 589 33.67 2.34 5.87
N ARG A 590 32.94 3.21 6.60
CA ARG A 590 32.49 2.93 7.99
C ARG A 590 33.63 2.57 8.94
N HIS A 591 34.79 3.21 8.72
CA HIS A 591 36.04 2.92 9.40
C HIS A 591 35.93 2.94 10.93
N ALA A 592 35.14 3.85 11.49
CA ALA A 592 34.90 3.94 12.94
C ALA A 592 34.47 2.61 13.59
N VAL A 593 33.77 1.73 12.86
CA VAL A 593 33.37 0.40 13.34
C VAL A 593 34.17 -0.71 12.67
N MET A 594 34.40 -0.61 11.36
CA MET A 594 35.06 -1.67 10.58
C MET A 594 36.52 -1.91 11.00
N GLN A 595 37.20 -0.90 11.54
CA GLN A 595 38.55 -1.06 12.11
C GLN A 595 38.60 -2.05 13.29
N HIS A 596 37.45 -2.36 13.91
CA HIS A 596 37.34 -3.31 15.02
C HIS A 596 36.96 -4.72 14.56
N VAL A 597 36.64 -4.90 13.28
CA VAL A 597 36.33 -6.21 12.70
C VAL A 597 37.64 -6.93 12.41
N SER A 598 37.89 -8.02 13.14
CA SER A 598 39.10 -8.82 13.01
C SER A 598 38.80 -10.29 13.29
N ARG A 599 39.69 -11.20 12.88
CA ARG A 599 39.53 -12.66 13.07
C ARG A 599 39.34 -13.08 14.53
N GLN A 600 39.81 -12.27 15.49
CA GLN A 600 39.71 -12.53 16.92
C GLN A 600 38.46 -11.91 17.57
N ASN A 601 37.65 -11.17 16.82
CA ASN A 601 36.46 -10.50 17.32
C ASN A 601 35.19 -11.19 16.82
N HIS A 602 34.16 -11.25 17.68
CA HIS A 602 32.83 -11.70 17.29
C HIS A 602 32.02 -10.48 16.88
N VAL A 603 31.42 -10.50 15.69
CA VAL A 603 30.68 -9.36 15.15
C VAL A 603 29.26 -9.79 14.87
N LEU A 604 28.29 -9.13 15.51
CA LEU A 604 26.88 -9.34 15.25
C LEU A 604 26.45 -8.46 14.09
N VAL A 605 25.84 -9.07 13.08
CA VAL A 605 25.22 -8.38 11.96
C VAL A 605 23.71 -8.51 12.10
N PHE A 606 22.99 -7.39 12.08
CA PHE A 606 21.53 -7.38 12.23
C PHE A 606 20.87 -6.26 11.42
N MET A 607 19.57 -6.35 11.17
CA MET A 607 18.80 -5.23 10.58
C MET A 607 17.91 -4.54 11.60
N ARG A 608 17.57 -3.28 11.33
CA ARG A 608 16.51 -2.54 12.04
C ARG A 608 15.15 -2.69 11.35
N GLN A 609 15.14 -2.79 10.04
CA GLN A 609 13.90 -2.86 9.29
C GLN A 609 14.13 -3.56 7.95
N THR A 610 13.09 -4.22 7.45
CA THR A 610 13.06 -4.83 6.12
C THR A 610 11.64 -4.81 5.58
N THR A 611 11.50 -4.74 4.25
CA THR A 611 10.20 -4.79 3.56
C THR A 611 10.10 -6.00 2.64
N ASN A 612 11.01 -6.96 2.76
CA ASN A 612 11.01 -8.14 1.90
C ASN A 612 9.96 -9.16 2.35
N ALA A 613 9.51 -9.97 1.41
CA ALA A 613 8.73 -11.17 1.65
C ALA A 613 9.54 -12.27 2.37
N GLY A 614 8.86 -13.14 3.11
CA GLY A 614 9.46 -14.25 3.88
C GLY A 614 9.89 -13.85 5.29
N ALA A 615 10.04 -14.84 6.19
CA ALA A 615 10.29 -14.67 7.63
C ALA A 615 11.51 -13.76 7.94
N TYR A 616 11.43 -12.98 9.02
CA TYR A 616 12.56 -12.18 9.47
C TYR A 616 13.66 -13.07 10.07
N ASP A 617 14.84 -13.11 9.44
CA ASP A 617 15.98 -13.93 9.85
C ASP A 617 17.32 -13.18 9.70
N HIS A 618 17.30 -11.86 9.78
CA HIS A 618 18.41 -11.00 9.36
C HIS A 618 19.46 -10.87 10.48
N PHE A 619 19.99 -12.00 10.96
CA PHE A 619 21.03 -12.10 11.99
C PHE A 619 22.18 -12.97 11.49
N LEU A 620 23.42 -12.52 11.69
CA LEU A 620 24.60 -13.28 11.30
C LEU A 620 25.81 -12.92 12.16
N ALA A 621 26.55 -13.92 12.61
CA ALA A 621 27.86 -13.75 13.22
C ALA A 621 28.95 -13.78 12.14
N THR A 622 29.93 -12.88 12.26
CA THR A 622 31.10 -12.83 11.39
C THR A 622 32.32 -12.32 12.14
N ASN A 623 33.50 -12.46 11.52
CA ASN A 623 34.76 -11.85 11.92
C ASN A 623 35.49 -11.21 10.72
N THR A 624 34.75 -11.00 9.61
CA THR A 624 35.22 -10.40 8.35
C THR A 624 34.44 -9.14 8.02
N LEU A 625 35.00 -8.27 7.17
CA LEU A 625 34.32 -7.05 6.72
C LEU A 625 33.00 -7.40 6.03
N VAL A 626 31.98 -6.53 6.17
CA VAL A 626 30.62 -6.85 5.72
C VAL A 626 30.08 -5.79 4.77
N SER A 627 29.47 -6.24 3.69
CA SER A 627 28.75 -5.38 2.75
C SER A 627 27.48 -4.78 3.34
N ASP A 628 27.15 -3.54 2.98
CA ASP A 628 25.84 -2.96 3.27
C ASP A 628 24.68 -3.66 2.53
N ARG A 629 24.98 -4.67 1.70
CA ARG A 629 24.03 -5.52 0.99
C ARG A 629 24.20 -7.01 1.33
N VAL A 630 24.84 -7.33 2.46
CA VAL A 630 24.99 -8.72 2.91
C VAL A 630 23.64 -9.41 3.08
N PHE A 631 22.59 -8.68 3.44
CA PHE A 631 21.21 -9.15 3.39
C PHE A 631 20.47 -8.53 2.21
N PHE A 632 19.48 -9.25 1.69
CA PHE A 632 18.54 -8.69 0.74
C PHE A 632 17.71 -7.65 1.47
N SER A 633 17.54 -6.45 0.92
CA SER A 633 16.53 -5.50 1.41
C SER A 633 16.26 -4.40 0.40
N ALA A 634 14.97 -4.15 0.14
CA ALA A 634 14.51 -2.95 -0.55
C ALA A 634 14.49 -1.71 0.37
N ARG A 635 14.56 -1.90 1.69
CA ARG A 635 14.49 -0.82 2.69
C ARG A 635 15.28 -1.19 3.96
N GLY A 636 16.34 -0.43 4.22
CA GLY A 636 17.24 -0.66 5.37
C GLY A 636 18.60 -1.16 4.92
N ALA A 637 19.52 -1.27 5.87
CA ALA A 637 20.86 -1.81 5.68
C ALA A 637 21.24 -2.64 6.92
N PRO A 638 22.09 -3.67 6.76
CA PRO A 638 22.66 -4.41 7.89
C PRO A 638 23.54 -3.49 8.72
N PHE A 639 23.33 -3.51 10.03
CA PHE A 639 24.22 -2.97 11.03
C PHE A 639 25.24 -4.03 11.43
N VAL A 640 26.45 -3.56 11.76
CA VAL A 640 27.61 -4.34 12.14
C VAL A 640 28.02 -3.86 13.52
N ALA A 641 28.00 -4.76 14.50
CA ALA A 641 28.29 -4.49 15.90
C ALA A 641 29.37 -5.46 16.41
N PRO A 642 30.65 -5.03 16.42
CA PRO A 642 31.74 -5.81 16.98
C PRO A 642 31.58 -5.95 18.50
N LEU A 643 31.89 -7.12 19.06
CA LEU A 643 31.78 -7.38 20.49
C LEU A 643 32.83 -6.60 21.29
N PHE A 644 34.04 -6.52 20.76
CA PHE A 644 35.16 -5.82 21.39
C PHE A 644 35.60 -4.60 20.58
N ARG A 645 36.13 -3.60 21.29
CA ARG A 645 36.78 -2.41 20.74
C ARG A 645 38.03 -2.05 21.57
N PRO A 646 39.08 -1.49 20.95
CA PRO A 646 40.22 -0.96 21.69
C PRO A 646 39.82 0.34 22.42
N PHE A 647 40.19 0.45 23.68
CA PHE A 647 40.12 1.68 24.46
C PHE A 647 41.44 1.83 25.23
N MET A 648 42.14 2.95 25.01
CA MET A 648 43.48 3.20 25.58
C MET A 648 44.47 2.02 25.41
N GLY A 649 44.44 1.38 24.22
CA GLY A 649 45.33 0.25 23.90
C GLY A 649 44.93 -1.10 24.51
N ARG A 650 43.83 -1.18 25.27
CA ARG A 650 43.29 -2.44 25.82
C ARG A 650 42.01 -2.86 25.12
N ARG A 651 41.78 -4.17 25.00
CA ARG A 651 40.51 -4.73 24.53
C ARG A 651 39.42 -4.45 25.57
N THR A 652 38.33 -3.83 25.14
CA THR A 652 37.17 -3.53 26.00
C THR A 652 35.87 -3.96 25.33
N THR A 653 34.88 -4.33 26.12
CA THR A 653 33.56 -4.68 25.63
C THR A 653 32.86 -3.49 24.97
N ASN A 654 32.13 -3.76 23.89
CA ASN A 654 31.24 -2.83 23.21
C ASN A 654 29.79 -2.90 23.76
N LEU A 655 29.57 -3.72 24.78
CA LEU A 655 28.27 -3.82 25.46
C LEU A 655 28.07 -2.62 26.40
N ALA A 656 26.83 -2.14 26.51
CA ALA A 656 26.50 -1.00 27.36
C ALA A 656 26.62 -1.35 28.86
N PRO A 657 27.32 -0.54 29.68
CA PRO A 657 27.47 -0.80 31.11
C PRO A 657 26.15 -1.00 31.85
N ARG A 658 25.15 -0.13 31.62
CA ARG A 658 23.83 -0.25 32.25
C ARG A 658 23.10 -1.55 31.91
N PHE A 659 23.30 -2.06 30.69
CA PHE A 659 22.73 -3.33 30.28
C PHE A 659 23.43 -4.48 31.01
N LEU A 660 24.76 -4.45 31.12
CA LEU A 660 25.54 -5.45 31.85
C LEU A 660 25.22 -5.47 33.35
N GLU A 661 25.07 -4.30 33.98
CA GLU A 661 24.64 -4.14 35.37
C GLU A 661 23.25 -4.78 35.57
N SER A 662 22.28 -4.42 34.72
CA SER A 662 20.92 -4.98 34.79
C SER A 662 20.90 -6.49 34.56
N LEU A 663 21.77 -7.00 33.68
CA LEU A 663 21.88 -8.43 33.42
C LEU A 663 22.52 -9.16 34.61
N ALA A 664 23.57 -8.59 35.21
CA ALA A 664 24.22 -9.14 36.40
C ALA A 664 23.26 -9.23 37.59
N ASP A 665 22.48 -8.17 37.84
CA ASP A 665 21.48 -8.14 38.91
C ASP A 665 20.41 -9.24 38.72
N ARG A 666 19.94 -9.44 37.48
CA ARG A 666 18.94 -10.47 37.15
C ARG A 666 19.49 -11.90 37.26
N LEU A 667 20.75 -12.08 36.91
CA LEU A 667 21.41 -13.40 36.93
C LEU A 667 21.95 -13.78 38.31
N GLY A 668 22.12 -12.81 39.22
CA GLY A 668 22.71 -13.02 40.55
C GLY A 668 24.22 -13.34 40.50
N VAL A 669 24.90 -12.99 39.40
CA VAL A 669 26.34 -13.21 39.19
C VAL A 669 26.97 -11.96 38.58
N ARG A 670 28.25 -11.73 38.87
CA ARG A 670 28.95 -10.52 38.41
C ARG A 670 29.38 -10.62 36.94
N PHE A 671 29.47 -9.48 36.27
CA PHE A 671 30.16 -9.38 34.98
C PHE A 671 31.69 -9.31 35.19
N ASP A 672 32.45 -10.14 34.48
CA ASP A 672 33.92 -10.20 34.56
C ASP A 672 34.48 -10.63 33.19
N ASP A 673 35.07 -9.68 32.45
CA ASP A 673 35.58 -9.92 31.09
C ASP A 673 37.05 -10.38 31.07
N ASP A 674 37.71 -10.36 32.25
CA ASP A 674 39.14 -10.66 32.42
C ASP A 674 39.40 -12.12 32.85
N ARG A 675 38.36 -12.90 33.17
CA ARG A 675 38.48 -14.30 33.60
C ARG A 675 37.87 -15.26 32.59
N GLU A 676 38.61 -16.30 32.23
CA GLU A 676 38.04 -17.45 31.51
C GLU A 676 37.12 -18.23 32.45
N GLU A 677 35.91 -18.53 31.97
CA GLU A 677 34.87 -19.42 32.54
C GLU A 677 34.84 -19.56 34.08
N SER A 678 33.88 -18.87 34.72
CA SER A 678 33.64 -18.95 36.16
C SER A 678 32.18 -19.28 36.47
N ALA A 679 31.95 -20.18 37.42
CA ALA A 679 30.60 -20.44 37.94
C ALA A 679 29.98 -19.21 38.64
N ALA A 680 30.79 -18.22 39.03
CA ALA A 680 30.37 -17.03 39.77
C ALA A 680 30.31 -15.75 38.91
N ALA A 681 30.60 -15.82 37.60
CA ALA A 681 30.61 -14.66 36.72
C ALA A 681 30.18 -15.02 35.28
N PHE A 682 29.97 -14.00 34.45
CA PHE A 682 29.81 -14.14 33.00
C PHE A 682 30.62 -13.06 32.27
N GLY A 683 31.09 -13.39 31.06
CA GLY A 683 31.88 -12.48 30.22
C GLY A 683 31.12 -11.99 28.99
N SER A 684 31.75 -11.12 28.18
CA SER A 684 31.12 -10.57 26.97
C SER A 684 30.75 -11.63 25.93
N LEU A 685 31.54 -12.70 25.82
CA LEU A 685 31.25 -13.80 24.91
C LEU A 685 30.00 -14.58 25.33
N ASP A 686 29.77 -14.77 26.63
CA ASP A 686 28.56 -15.46 27.10
C ASP A 686 27.30 -14.66 26.73
N VAL A 687 27.36 -13.33 26.89
CA VAL A 687 26.29 -12.42 26.46
C VAL A 687 26.08 -12.50 24.94
N PHE A 688 27.15 -12.45 24.14
CA PHE A 688 27.06 -12.53 22.69
C PHE A 688 26.39 -13.83 22.25
N HIS A 689 26.85 -14.97 22.77
CA HIS A 689 26.32 -16.28 22.41
C HIS A 689 24.86 -16.45 22.85
N TRP A 690 24.51 -15.98 24.04
CA TRP A 690 23.13 -15.99 24.51
C TRP A 690 22.22 -15.13 23.62
N ILE A 691 22.61 -13.90 23.28
CA ILE A 691 21.87 -13.05 22.32
C ILE A 691 21.71 -13.80 20.99
N TYR A 692 22.79 -14.41 20.50
CA TYR A 692 22.80 -15.13 19.24
C TYR A 692 21.83 -16.32 19.22
N ALA A 693 21.73 -17.06 20.33
CA ALA A 693 20.71 -18.10 20.47
C ALA A 693 19.29 -17.52 20.43
N VAL A 694 19.01 -16.47 21.23
CA VAL A 694 17.67 -15.84 21.30
C VAL A 694 17.19 -15.37 19.92
N VAL A 695 18.04 -14.66 19.17
CA VAL A 695 17.64 -14.10 17.87
C VAL A 695 17.46 -15.16 16.77
N HIS A 696 18.01 -16.36 16.94
CA HIS A 696 17.86 -17.46 15.99
C HIS A 696 16.66 -18.37 16.28
N GLY A 697 16.12 -18.34 17.51
CA GLY A 697 14.91 -19.09 17.89
C GLY A 697 13.74 -18.78 16.95
N ARG A 698 13.03 -19.82 16.49
CA ARG A 698 11.89 -19.69 15.57
C ARG A 698 10.69 -19.10 16.29
N ASP A 699 10.45 -19.49 17.53
CA ASP A 699 9.36 -18.93 18.34
C ASP A 699 9.47 -17.40 18.44
N TYR A 700 10.64 -16.91 18.87
CA TYR A 700 10.94 -15.47 18.94
C TYR A 700 10.71 -14.77 17.58
N ARG A 701 11.27 -15.32 16.50
CA ARG A 701 11.17 -14.69 15.17
C ARG A 701 9.74 -14.69 14.63
N ASN A 702 8.99 -15.77 14.82
CA ASN A 702 7.61 -15.88 14.35
C ASN A 702 6.67 -14.98 15.16
N ARG A 703 6.79 -15.01 16.48
CA ARG A 703 5.96 -14.23 17.40
C ARG A 703 6.14 -12.74 17.22
N PHE A 704 7.38 -12.30 17.00
CA PHE A 704 7.72 -10.88 16.89
C PHE A 704 8.07 -10.41 15.48
N ASP A 705 7.76 -11.19 14.44
CA ASP A 705 8.09 -10.90 13.04
C ASP A 705 7.69 -9.48 12.63
N ALA A 706 6.45 -9.08 12.96
CA ALA A 706 5.93 -7.76 12.64
C ALA A 706 6.75 -6.61 13.27
N MET A 707 7.31 -6.83 14.47
CA MET A 707 8.10 -5.85 15.21
C MET A 707 9.55 -5.83 14.73
N LEU A 708 10.12 -7.01 14.48
CA LEU A 708 11.47 -7.18 13.93
C LEU A 708 11.64 -6.52 12.55
N ARG A 709 10.58 -6.50 11.74
CA ARG A 709 10.61 -5.86 10.41
C ARG A 709 10.67 -4.35 10.43
N VAL A 710 10.41 -3.71 11.57
CA VAL A 710 10.10 -2.28 11.58
C VAL A 710 10.91 -1.48 12.58
N ASP A 711 11.50 -2.13 13.58
CA ASP A 711 12.39 -1.49 14.52
C ASP A 711 13.53 -2.42 14.98
N PHE A 712 14.47 -1.88 15.75
CA PHE A 712 15.59 -2.66 16.26
C PHE A 712 15.10 -3.89 17.05
N PRO A 713 15.69 -5.07 16.80
CA PRO A 713 15.36 -6.28 17.56
C PRO A 713 15.58 -6.08 19.05
N ARG A 714 14.70 -6.67 19.86
CA ARG A 714 14.74 -6.58 21.32
C ARG A 714 15.03 -7.93 21.95
N ILE A 715 15.93 -7.96 22.91
CA ILE A 715 16.41 -9.21 23.50
C ILE A 715 15.68 -9.47 24.81
N ARG A 716 14.91 -10.56 24.85
CA ARG A 716 14.24 -11.03 26.08
C ARG A 716 15.24 -11.19 27.20
N TRP A 717 14.92 -10.73 28.41
CA TRP A 717 15.71 -11.02 29.60
C TRP A 717 15.74 -12.53 29.91
N PRO A 718 16.86 -13.08 30.39
CA PRO A 718 16.87 -14.48 30.84
C PRO A 718 15.97 -14.63 32.08
N ARG A 719 15.26 -15.76 32.20
CA ARG A 719 14.44 -16.05 33.38
C ARG A 719 15.32 -16.42 34.59
N HIS A 720 16.31 -17.29 34.34
CA HIS A 720 17.27 -17.77 35.33
C HIS A 720 18.68 -17.93 34.73
N LEU A 721 19.69 -18.08 35.61
CA LEU A 721 21.08 -18.27 35.21
C LEU A 721 21.31 -19.54 34.36
N ASP A 722 20.59 -20.62 34.67
CA ASP A 722 20.71 -21.87 33.92
C ASP A 722 20.20 -21.73 32.49
N ASP A 723 19.11 -20.98 32.28
CA ASP A 723 18.60 -20.68 30.94
C ASP A 723 19.59 -19.85 30.13
N PHE A 724 20.18 -18.82 30.76
CA PHE A 724 21.22 -17.99 30.15
C PHE A 724 22.41 -18.83 29.70
N ARG A 725 22.90 -19.73 30.57
CA ARG A 725 24.03 -20.62 30.27
C ARG A 725 23.69 -21.67 29.22
N ARG A 726 22.52 -22.29 29.31
CA ARG A 726 22.07 -23.30 28.35
C ARG A 726 21.91 -22.72 26.95
N LEU A 727 21.20 -21.61 26.82
CA LEU A 727 21.06 -20.90 25.55
C LEU A 727 22.41 -20.36 25.07
N GLY A 728 23.24 -19.83 25.97
CA GLY A 728 24.60 -19.39 25.67
C GLY A 728 25.47 -20.52 25.11
N ALA A 729 25.37 -21.74 25.64
CA ALA A 729 26.11 -22.90 25.14
C ALA A 729 25.68 -23.29 23.71
N ILE A 730 24.37 -23.34 23.43
CA ILE A 730 23.85 -23.63 22.09
C ILE A 730 24.22 -22.49 21.12
N GLY A 731 24.08 -21.25 21.56
CA GLY A 731 24.47 -20.05 20.80
C GLY A 731 25.96 -19.98 20.50
N ARG A 732 26.82 -20.50 21.39
CA ARG A 732 28.26 -20.64 21.17
C ARG A 732 28.55 -21.62 20.04
N GLN A 733 27.88 -22.78 20.04
CA GLN A 733 27.99 -23.75 18.94
C GLN A 733 27.51 -23.14 17.62
N LEU A 734 26.38 -22.43 17.64
CA LEU A 734 25.79 -21.81 16.44
C LEU A 734 26.65 -20.66 15.90
N ALA A 735 27.16 -19.79 16.76
CA ALA A 735 28.06 -18.70 16.37
C ALA A 735 29.35 -19.24 15.77
N ARG A 736 29.97 -20.22 16.43
CA ARG A 736 31.16 -20.91 15.91
C ARG A 736 30.90 -21.52 14.54
N LEU A 737 29.78 -22.21 14.37
CA LEU A 737 29.41 -22.82 13.09
C LEU A 737 29.26 -21.77 11.98
N HIS A 738 28.58 -20.65 12.24
CA HIS A 738 28.42 -19.58 11.25
C HIS A 738 29.75 -18.87 10.95
N LEU A 739 30.63 -18.68 11.94
CA LEU A 739 31.99 -18.17 11.73
C LEU A 739 32.83 -19.12 10.88
N GLU A 740 32.72 -20.43 11.10
CA GLU A 740 33.37 -21.46 10.29
C GLU A 740 32.82 -21.46 8.85
N MET A 741 31.51 -21.38 8.66
CA MET A 741 30.90 -21.24 7.33
C MET A 741 31.39 -19.97 6.61
N ALA A 742 31.54 -18.87 7.33
CA ALA A 742 32.06 -17.59 6.84
C ALA A 742 33.59 -17.54 6.69
N ARG A 743 34.31 -18.65 6.90
CA ARG A 743 35.77 -18.66 6.79
C ARG A 743 36.22 -18.54 5.32
N PRO A 744 37.18 -17.67 5.01
CA PRO A 744 37.79 -17.64 3.69
C PRO A 744 38.62 -18.92 3.42
N ASP A 745 38.35 -19.60 2.30
CA ASP A 745 39.03 -20.83 1.87
C ASP A 745 39.89 -20.58 0.62
N PHE A 746 40.99 -19.85 0.78
CA PHE A 746 41.77 -19.31 -0.33
C PHE A 746 43.16 -19.96 -0.51
N GLY A 747 43.33 -21.27 -0.26
CA GLY A 747 44.66 -21.91 -0.37
C GLY A 747 44.67 -23.42 -0.67
N ASP A 748 45.87 -23.95 -0.93
CA ASP A 748 46.11 -25.32 -1.41
C ASP A 748 45.81 -26.42 -0.39
N GLU A 749 45.95 -26.14 0.92
CA GLU A 749 45.65 -27.10 2.01
C GLU A 749 44.20 -27.60 1.99
N VAL A 750 43.29 -26.83 1.40
CA VAL A 750 41.87 -27.13 1.26
C VAL A 750 41.60 -28.22 0.21
N SER A 751 42.54 -28.42 -0.73
CA SER A 751 42.36 -29.28 -1.90
C SER A 751 42.23 -30.77 -1.59
N ALA A 752 42.83 -31.25 -0.49
CA ALA A 752 42.85 -32.67 -0.15
C ALA A 752 41.47 -33.23 0.27
N HIS A 753 40.57 -32.38 0.77
CA HIS A 753 39.25 -32.78 1.29
C HIS A 753 38.09 -32.23 0.46
N ALA A 754 38.38 -31.57 -0.67
CA ALA A 754 37.36 -30.98 -1.53
C ALA A 754 36.66 -32.07 -2.37
N PRO A 755 35.31 -32.14 -2.38
CA PRO A 755 34.59 -33.05 -3.29
C PRO A 755 34.98 -32.82 -4.75
N GLN A 756 35.05 -33.88 -5.56
CA GLN A 756 35.47 -33.81 -6.96
C GLN A 756 34.35 -34.23 -7.94
N PRO A 757 33.35 -33.36 -8.19
CA PRO A 757 32.39 -33.60 -9.26
C PRO A 757 33.05 -33.41 -10.63
N PRO A 758 32.76 -34.26 -11.64
CA PRO A 758 33.39 -34.19 -12.96
C PRO A 758 33.03 -32.87 -13.66
N GLY A 759 34.04 -32.09 -14.04
CA GLY A 759 33.88 -30.84 -14.81
C GLY A 759 33.08 -29.75 -14.11
N ALA A 760 33.32 -29.55 -12.80
CA ALA A 760 32.64 -28.70 -11.80
C ALA A 760 32.37 -27.22 -12.20
N ARG A 761 31.76 -26.97 -13.35
CA ARG A 761 31.44 -25.67 -13.92
C ARG A 761 29.95 -25.42 -13.81
N VAL A 762 29.59 -24.24 -13.31
CA VAL A 762 28.18 -23.84 -13.21
C VAL A 762 27.74 -23.26 -14.56
N GLN A 763 26.87 -23.97 -15.28
CA GLN A 763 26.40 -23.54 -16.61
C GLN A 763 25.18 -22.59 -16.55
N SER A 764 24.88 -21.94 -17.68
CA SER A 764 23.64 -21.16 -17.83
C SER A 764 22.41 -22.05 -17.63
N GLY A 765 21.40 -21.54 -16.93
CA GLY A 765 20.20 -22.32 -16.56
C GLY A 765 20.37 -23.20 -15.31
N TYR A 766 21.55 -23.21 -14.69
CA TYR A 766 21.89 -23.89 -13.42
C TYR A 766 22.30 -22.84 -12.34
N PRO A 767 22.43 -23.21 -11.05
CA PRO A 767 22.17 -24.52 -10.42
C PRO A 767 20.69 -24.95 -10.45
N ARG A 768 20.43 -26.26 -10.41
CA ARG A 768 19.08 -26.83 -10.24
C ARG A 768 19.09 -27.93 -9.19
N TRP A 769 18.06 -27.99 -8.37
CA TRP A 769 17.84 -29.10 -7.44
C TRP A 769 16.74 -30.00 -7.99
N GLU A 770 16.99 -31.30 -8.03
CA GLU A 770 16.07 -32.32 -8.54
C GLU A 770 15.82 -33.39 -7.47
N PRO A 771 14.57 -33.83 -7.25
CA PRO A 771 14.28 -34.95 -6.35
C PRO A 771 15.05 -36.23 -6.77
N PRO A 772 15.56 -37.04 -5.83
CA PRO A 772 15.41 -36.95 -4.37
C PRO A 772 16.54 -36.18 -3.64
N GLY A 773 17.25 -35.26 -4.30
CA GLY A 773 18.37 -34.51 -3.67
C GLY A 773 19.53 -34.15 -4.60
N ARG A 774 19.36 -34.33 -5.91
CA ARG A 774 20.41 -34.15 -6.90
C ARG A 774 20.60 -32.66 -7.20
N LEU A 775 21.73 -32.10 -6.77
CA LEU A 775 22.12 -30.72 -7.08
C LEU A 775 22.91 -30.69 -8.40
N ARG A 776 22.30 -30.21 -9.47
CA ARG A 776 22.92 -30.09 -10.79
C ARG A 776 23.68 -28.78 -10.94
N LEU A 777 24.95 -28.88 -11.35
CA LEU A 777 25.80 -27.73 -11.70
C LEU A 777 25.77 -27.46 -13.22
N SER A 778 25.57 -28.51 -14.02
CA SER A 778 25.47 -28.44 -15.48
C SER A 778 24.59 -29.58 -16.02
N ARG A 779 24.45 -29.65 -17.36
CA ARG A 779 23.77 -30.75 -18.05
C ARG A 779 24.43 -32.11 -17.82
N ASP A 780 25.70 -32.15 -17.46
CA ASP A 780 26.47 -33.40 -17.34
C ASP A 780 27.17 -33.53 -15.98
N CYS A 781 27.05 -32.53 -15.10
CA CYS A 781 27.69 -32.48 -13.78
C CYS A 781 26.66 -32.28 -12.66
N SER A 782 26.74 -33.12 -11.63
CA SER A 782 26.00 -32.98 -10.38
C SER A 782 26.95 -32.94 -9.20
N TRP A 783 26.54 -32.29 -8.12
CA TRP A 783 27.20 -32.41 -6.83
C TRP A 783 27.21 -33.89 -6.39
N PRO A 784 28.32 -34.41 -5.83
CA PRO A 784 28.45 -35.85 -5.59
C PRO A 784 27.49 -36.39 -4.52
N GLU A 785 27.24 -35.60 -3.49
CA GLU A 785 26.40 -35.98 -2.35
C GLU A 785 24.97 -35.43 -2.50
N PRO A 786 23.95 -36.17 -2.02
CA PRO A 786 22.58 -35.66 -2.01
C PRO A 786 22.44 -34.46 -1.08
N VAL A 787 21.78 -33.41 -1.56
CA VAL A 787 21.47 -32.21 -0.79
C VAL A 787 19.99 -32.24 -0.43
N ASN A 788 19.67 -32.21 0.86
CA ASN A 788 18.28 -32.18 1.32
C ASN A 788 17.54 -30.93 0.81
N GLN A 789 16.23 -31.08 0.56
CA GLN A 789 15.40 -29.98 0.05
C GLN A 789 15.40 -28.78 1.02
N GLU A 790 15.32 -29.02 2.33
CA GLU A 790 15.37 -27.97 3.35
C GLU A 790 16.68 -27.17 3.30
N VAL A 791 17.81 -27.86 3.12
CA VAL A 791 19.14 -27.24 3.00
C VAL A 791 19.25 -26.42 1.72
N TRP A 792 18.74 -26.94 0.59
CA TRP A 792 18.71 -26.21 -0.68
C TRP A 792 17.83 -24.95 -0.63
N GLN A 793 16.67 -25.05 0.02
CA GLN A 793 15.70 -23.96 0.16
C GLN A 793 16.04 -23.00 1.30
N TRP A 794 17.08 -23.29 2.08
CA TRP A 794 17.45 -22.52 3.26
C TRP A 794 17.78 -21.07 2.90
N ARG A 795 17.28 -20.17 3.74
CA ARG A 795 17.38 -18.73 3.55
C ARG A 795 18.02 -18.07 4.76
N LEU A 796 18.74 -16.99 4.48
CA LEU A 796 19.22 -16.08 5.50
C LEU A 796 19.21 -14.65 4.96
N GLY A 797 18.62 -13.72 5.71
CA GLY A 797 18.50 -12.32 5.35
C GLY A 797 17.84 -12.11 3.98
N GLY A 798 16.81 -12.91 3.67
CA GLY A 798 16.08 -12.86 2.41
C GLY A 798 16.76 -13.51 1.20
N TYR A 799 17.97 -14.06 1.32
CA TYR A 799 18.64 -14.77 0.22
C TYR A 799 18.49 -16.29 0.32
N PRO A 800 18.21 -16.99 -0.80
CA PRO A 800 18.41 -18.44 -0.88
C PRO A 800 19.92 -18.70 -0.97
N VAL A 801 20.54 -19.09 0.14
CA VAL A 801 22.00 -19.00 0.33
C VAL A 801 22.77 -19.83 -0.70
N LEU A 802 22.51 -21.14 -0.77
CA LEU A 802 23.22 -22.03 -1.71
C LEU A 802 22.94 -21.68 -3.17
N ALA A 803 21.66 -21.46 -3.51
CA ALA A 803 21.27 -21.14 -4.88
C ALA A 803 21.91 -19.83 -5.37
N ARG A 804 21.94 -18.79 -4.53
CA ARG A 804 22.59 -17.51 -4.85
C ARG A 804 24.09 -17.68 -5.00
N TRP A 805 24.76 -18.32 -4.04
CA TRP A 805 26.22 -18.48 -4.05
C TRP A 805 26.71 -19.18 -5.33
N LEU A 806 26.01 -20.24 -5.75
CA LEU A 806 26.28 -20.96 -7.00
C LEU A 806 25.93 -20.13 -8.24
N ALA A 807 24.79 -19.42 -8.24
CA ALA A 807 24.40 -18.57 -9.38
C ALA A 807 25.39 -17.43 -9.64
N GLN A 808 26.05 -16.92 -8.60
CA GLN A 808 27.12 -15.91 -8.72
C GLN A 808 28.40 -16.45 -9.36
N ARG A 809 28.54 -17.78 -9.45
CA ARG A 809 29.67 -18.48 -10.07
C ARG A 809 29.32 -19.08 -11.44
N ARG A 810 28.20 -18.66 -12.05
CA ARG A 810 27.86 -19.03 -13.43
C ARG A 810 29.01 -18.71 -14.37
N HIS A 811 29.26 -19.62 -15.31
CA HIS A 811 30.36 -19.59 -16.27
C HIS A 811 31.75 -19.78 -15.67
N ARG A 812 31.89 -19.87 -14.33
CA ARG A 812 33.14 -20.19 -13.65
C ARG A 812 33.21 -21.69 -13.33
N GLU A 813 34.45 -22.17 -13.28
CA GLU A 813 34.76 -23.49 -12.73
C GLU A 813 35.01 -23.34 -11.22
N LEU A 814 34.41 -24.24 -10.43
CA LEU A 814 34.58 -24.23 -8.98
C LEU A 814 35.99 -24.70 -8.64
N THR A 815 36.78 -23.81 -8.04
CA THR A 815 38.10 -24.13 -7.51
C THR A 815 38.01 -25.18 -6.40
N PRO A 816 39.10 -25.88 -6.02
CA PRO A 816 39.09 -26.77 -4.86
C PRO A 816 38.58 -26.07 -3.58
N GLY A 817 38.98 -24.81 -3.36
CA GLY A 817 38.48 -23.97 -2.28
C GLY A 817 36.96 -23.73 -2.35
N ASP A 818 36.43 -23.38 -3.54
CA ASP A 818 34.98 -23.23 -3.74
C ASP A 818 34.21 -24.51 -3.41
N ARG A 819 34.73 -25.68 -3.81
CA ARG A 819 34.06 -26.96 -3.57
C ARG A 819 34.06 -27.33 -2.09
N TYR A 820 35.18 -27.14 -1.40
CA TYR A 820 35.23 -27.34 0.05
C TYR A 820 34.31 -26.38 0.79
N HIS A 821 34.31 -25.11 0.40
CA HIS A 821 33.43 -24.10 0.96
C HIS A 821 31.95 -24.46 0.78
N LEU A 822 31.56 -24.91 -0.42
CA LEU A 822 30.21 -25.38 -0.70
C LEU A 822 29.82 -26.59 0.16
N ALA A 823 30.71 -27.58 0.29
CA ALA A 823 30.50 -28.74 1.16
C ALA A 823 30.25 -28.31 2.62
N ARG A 824 31.09 -27.39 3.12
CA ARG A 824 30.97 -26.85 4.47
C ARG A 824 29.67 -26.07 4.67
N MET A 825 29.23 -25.28 3.69
CA MET A 825 27.94 -24.61 3.76
C MET A 825 26.78 -25.60 3.80
N ILE A 826 26.79 -26.65 2.97
CA ILE A 826 25.74 -27.69 2.96
C ILE A 826 25.65 -28.37 4.34
N ALA A 827 26.78 -28.81 4.89
CA ALA A 827 26.83 -29.44 6.22
C ALA A 827 26.44 -28.46 7.34
N GLY A 828 26.94 -27.22 7.26
CA GLY A 828 26.69 -26.18 8.24
C GLY A 828 25.22 -25.78 8.33
N ILE A 829 24.56 -25.59 7.19
CA ILE A 829 23.11 -25.30 7.15
C ILE A 829 22.31 -26.43 7.81
N GLY A 830 22.64 -27.69 7.53
CA GLY A 830 22.00 -28.84 8.16
C GLY A 830 22.15 -28.83 9.69
N ARG A 831 23.36 -28.54 10.20
CA ARG A 831 23.60 -28.45 11.65
C ARG A 831 22.96 -27.22 12.29
N THR A 832 22.90 -26.09 11.60
CA THR A 832 22.19 -24.88 12.04
C THR A 832 20.73 -25.19 12.34
N GLU A 833 20.05 -25.94 11.47
CA GLU A 833 18.65 -26.32 11.68
C GLU A 833 18.44 -27.18 12.94
N VAL A 834 19.39 -28.07 13.23
CA VAL A 834 19.33 -28.87 14.47
C VAL A 834 19.52 -27.99 15.71
N LEU A 835 20.53 -27.11 15.70
CA LEU A 835 20.79 -26.19 16.81
C LEU A 835 19.62 -25.22 17.06
N VAL A 836 18.96 -24.76 16.01
CA VAL A 836 17.75 -23.91 16.14
C VAL A 836 16.60 -24.68 16.80
N ARG A 837 16.39 -25.96 16.46
CA ARG A 837 15.39 -26.79 17.15
C ARG A 837 15.75 -27.04 18.63
N GLU A 838 17.05 -27.19 18.92
CA GLU A 838 17.55 -27.29 20.31
C GLU A 838 17.28 -25.99 21.09
N ILE A 839 17.46 -24.81 20.46
CA ILE A 839 17.09 -23.51 21.05
C ILE A 839 15.60 -23.46 21.36
N ASP A 840 14.76 -23.78 20.38
CA ASP A 840 13.30 -23.72 20.54
C ASP A 840 12.81 -24.69 21.65
N SER A 841 13.49 -25.84 21.81
CA SER A 841 13.19 -26.80 22.89
C SER A 841 13.76 -26.41 24.26
N ALA A 842 14.72 -25.47 24.29
CA ALA A 842 15.32 -24.96 25.52
C ALA A 842 14.54 -23.78 26.11
N VAL A 843 13.61 -23.20 25.36
CA VAL A 843 12.75 -22.11 25.79
C VAL A 843 11.34 -22.66 26.07
N PRO A 844 10.90 -22.73 27.35
CA PRO A 844 9.56 -23.19 27.69
C PRO A 844 8.49 -22.12 27.49
#